data_AF-A0A836UDL5-F1
#
_entry.id   AF-A0A836UDL5-F1
#
_cell.length_a   1.000
_cell.length_b   1.000
_cell.length_c   1.000
_cell.angle_alpha   90.00
_cell.angle_beta   90.00
_cell.angle_gamma   90.00
#
_symmetry.space_group_name_H-M   'P 1'
#
loop_
_entity.id
_entity.type
_entity.pdbx_description
1 polymer ?
#
loop_
_entity_poly.entity_id
_entity_poly.type
_entity_poly.pdbx_seq_one_letter_code
_entity_poly.pdbx_strand_id
1 'polypeptide(L)'
;MVAEDQQEGGEKKEDDWLLSANFDCPACGISYIEPTPQMFSFNHPAGMCSDCDGLGTKVTMSERLIVPDPDKSIAEGAVEPLGEITSNRWRHHLYEGAAEHLGFALDKPWKELSDTQKTGFLYGLGDNKIEFTYTNQTGHSWAHDDRYEGALNFVEERLHHASAKVRQELNQYARTETCPTCMGGRLRREALSSLLGGSNLPELTGLPIEASRQFFHGVELSAEKMTIAEDALKEIRGRLDLLDDIGLGYLTLDRGAHTLSGGESQRIRLASQIGSGLVGVLYILDEPSIGLHHRDNRRLLETLGRLRDVGNTVIVVEHDEATILHADLVVDFGPGAGDRGGHVVAFGSPGEIATSGSPTGRYISGEARIALPAQRRDAADRWLTVRGARHNNLRSIDVRIPLGVFTCVTGVSGSGKSSLVNDILFKELDNRLHRAQTEPGEHDDIEGVDELDKVIRIDQRAIGRTPRSNPATYTDLFTPIRQLFTQLPESKVRGYKQGRFSFNVRGGRCEACEGNGAVLVEMEFLADVWVTCEACEGKRFDRETLSVKYREHSIADVLELEIDDALELFANIPQIAVVLQTLHDVGLGYIKLGQPAPTLSGGEAQRVKLSKELCRKSTGRTLYLLDEPTTGLHFADIERLLAILHRLADGGNTVVVIEHNTDVIKTADWILDIGPEGGAGGGLVVAEGSPEHVATIEASPTGQILGNVLAPPAAPPAIPAEFDDHGNGAIREIEIVGACMHNLKNVDVRIPRDAMTVISGVSGSGKSTLAFDTIYAEGQRRYVESLS
;
A
#
# COMPACT_ATOMS: atom_id res chain seq x y z
N MET A 1 18.08 13.37 54.80
CA MET A 1 18.43 13.19 56.22
C MET A 1 17.75 11.91 56.67
N VAL A 2 18.57 10.91 57.02
CA VAL A 2 18.17 9.56 57.39
C VAL A 2 17.64 9.61 58.83
N ALA A 3 16.42 9.16 59.07
CA ALA A 3 15.88 8.97 60.42
C ALA A 3 16.05 7.50 60.82
N GLU A 4 16.69 7.30 61.96
CA GLU A 4 17.08 6.01 62.52
C GLU A 4 15.88 5.19 62.97
N ASP A 5 15.98 3.90 62.65
CA ASP A 5 15.05 2.83 62.94
C ASP A 5 15.22 2.37 64.40
N GLN A 6 14.20 2.52 65.23
CA GLN A 6 14.13 1.87 66.56
C GLN A 6 13.19 0.67 66.47
N GLN A 7 13.78 -0.53 66.41
CA GLN A 7 13.09 -1.79 66.59
C GLN A 7 12.77 -2.00 68.08
N GLU A 8 11.50 -1.90 68.44
CA GLU A 8 10.94 -2.57 69.62
C GLU A 8 10.01 -3.70 69.16
N GLY A 9 10.35 -4.92 69.58
CA GLY A 9 9.56 -6.12 69.32
C GLY A 9 8.24 -6.09 70.06
N GLY A 10 7.15 -5.94 69.29
CA GLY A 10 5.78 -6.20 69.72
C GLY A 10 5.16 -7.26 68.82
N GLU A 11 4.45 -8.21 69.43
CA GLU A 11 3.65 -9.24 68.75
C GLU A 11 2.78 -8.61 67.65
N LYS A 12 2.93 -9.06 66.39
CA LYS A 12 2.10 -8.62 65.27
C LYS A 12 0.63 -8.97 65.55
N LYS A 13 -0.15 -7.97 65.93
CA LYS A 13 -1.62 -8.00 65.81
C LYS A 13 -1.96 -7.98 64.32
N GLU A 14 -2.79 -8.93 63.90
CA GLU A 14 -3.15 -9.16 62.51
C GLU A 14 -4.18 -8.18 61.92
N ASP A 15 -4.43 -6.99 62.48
CA ASP A 15 -5.54 -6.13 62.02
C ASP A 15 -5.28 -4.61 62.09
N ASP A 16 -4.09 -4.14 61.70
CA ASP A 16 -3.89 -2.70 61.43
C ASP A 16 -4.18 -2.39 59.96
N TRP A 17 -5.26 -1.65 59.70
CA TRP A 17 -5.66 -1.22 58.34
C TRP A 17 -5.13 0.18 58.04
N LEU A 18 -4.23 0.30 57.07
CA LEU A 18 -3.74 1.58 56.57
C LEU A 18 -4.66 2.08 55.46
N LEU A 19 -5.30 3.24 55.67
CA LEU A 19 -6.24 3.84 54.73
C LEU A 19 -5.69 5.16 54.20
N SER A 20 -5.82 5.41 52.90
CA SER A 20 -5.63 6.73 52.28
C SER A 20 -6.93 7.17 51.61
N ALA A 21 -7.21 8.47 51.65
CA ALA A 21 -8.31 9.08 50.89
C ALA A 21 -7.93 9.38 49.43
N ASN A 22 -6.63 9.30 49.11
CA ASN A 22 -6.08 9.49 47.77
C ASN A 22 -5.62 8.14 47.20
N PHE A 23 -5.37 8.10 45.89
CA PHE A 23 -4.74 6.94 45.24
C PHE A 23 -3.26 6.86 45.61
N ASP A 24 -2.94 6.41 46.82
CA ASP A 24 -1.57 6.26 47.31
C ASP A 24 -1.23 4.79 47.51
N CYS A 25 -0.02 4.38 47.12
CA CYS A 25 0.49 3.05 47.44
C CYS A 25 0.93 3.00 48.92
N PRO A 26 0.30 2.16 49.77
CA PRO A 26 0.63 2.09 51.19
C PRO A 26 2.04 1.53 51.46
N ALA A 27 2.61 0.79 50.51
CA ALA A 27 3.92 0.15 50.65
C ALA A 27 5.11 1.07 50.31
N CYS A 28 4.95 1.98 49.35
CA CYS A 28 6.04 2.84 48.86
C CYS A 28 5.75 4.34 48.93
N GLY A 29 4.54 4.75 49.33
CA GLY A 29 4.17 6.17 49.49
C GLY A 29 4.04 6.95 48.18
N ILE A 30 4.02 6.26 47.03
CA ILE A 30 3.82 6.90 45.73
C ILE A 30 2.34 7.26 45.58
N SER A 31 2.07 8.54 45.28
CA SER A 31 0.74 9.07 45.01
C SER A 31 0.45 9.07 43.51
N TYR A 32 -0.75 8.65 43.13
CA TYR A 32 -1.23 8.60 41.76
C TYR A 32 -2.33 9.64 41.52
N ILE A 33 -2.42 10.10 40.28
CA ILE A 33 -3.51 10.96 39.82
C ILE A 33 -4.77 10.11 39.68
N GLU A 34 -5.93 10.68 39.98
CA GLU A 34 -7.22 10.03 39.74
C GLU A 34 -7.33 9.59 38.26
N PRO A 35 -7.69 8.32 37.99
CA PRO A 35 -7.79 7.83 36.62
C PRO A 35 -8.88 8.57 35.83
N THR A 36 -8.48 9.21 34.72
CA THR A 36 -9.40 9.84 33.77
C THR A 36 -9.18 9.28 32.37
N PRO A 37 -10.16 9.37 31.45
CA PRO A 37 -9.96 8.90 30.07
C PRO A 37 -8.74 9.50 29.37
N GLN A 38 -8.39 10.76 29.69
CA GLN A 38 -7.21 11.44 29.12
C GLN A 38 -5.89 10.78 29.52
N MET A 39 -5.84 10.12 30.67
CA MET A 39 -4.67 9.37 31.14
C MET A 39 -4.39 8.13 30.26
N PHE A 40 -5.42 7.61 29.59
CA PHE A 40 -5.33 6.47 28.68
C PHE A 40 -5.21 6.88 27.21
N SER A 41 -5.01 8.18 26.94
CA SER A 41 -4.82 8.71 25.59
C SER A 41 -3.35 9.03 25.32
N PHE A 42 -2.75 8.33 24.37
CA PHE A 42 -1.39 8.63 23.88
C PHE A 42 -1.31 9.93 23.07
N ASN A 43 -2.45 10.55 22.73
CA ASN A 43 -2.51 11.85 22.07
C ASN A 43 -2.59 13.01 23.06
N HIS A 44 -2.68 12.73 24.37
CA HIS A 44 -2.82 13.75 25.40
C HIS A 44 -1.60 13.78 26.32
N PRO A 45 -1.07 14.96 26.71
CA PRO A 45 0.10 15.07 27.57
C PRO A 45 -0.03 14.33 28.90
N ALA A 46 -1.25 14.21 29.43
CA ALA A 46 -1.51 13.48 30.67
C ALA A 46 -1.26 11.96 30.57
N GLY A 47 -1.46 11.36 29.40
CA GLY A 47 -1.36 9.91 29.19
C GLY A 47 -0.15 9.47 28.36
N MET A 48 0.38 10.33 27.49
CA MET A 48 1.45 9.97 26.55
C MET A 48 2.79 9.69 27.25
N CYS A 49 3.51 8.68 26.77
CA CYS A 49 4.90 8.42 27.15
C CYS A 49 5.79 9.62 26.79
N SER A 50 6.49 10.18 27.77
CA SER A 50 7.37 11.35 27.62
C SER A 50 8.54 11.11 26.67
N ASP A 51 9.03 9.88 26.60
CA ASP A 51 10.28 9.60 25.91
C ASP A 51 10.11 9.47 24.39
N CYS A 52 8.88 9.22 23.94
CA CYS A 52 8.54 9.06 22.53
C CYS A 52 7.35 9.91 22.11
N ASP A 53 6.91 10.85 22.95
CA ASP A 53 5.75 11.72 22.74
C ASP A 53 4.49 10.96 22.27
N GLY A 54 4.24 9.79 22.89
CA GLY A 54 3.09 8.95 22.54
C GLY A 54 3.18 8.20 21.21
N LEU A 55 4.30 8.25 20.48
CA LEU A 55 4.49 7.49 19.23
C LEU A 55 4.61 5.98 19.46
N GLY A 56 5.19 5.57 20.60
CA GLY A 56 5.52 4.18 20.91
C GLY A 56 6.79 3.67 20.23
N THR A 57 7.36 4.46 19.33
CA THR A 57 8.57 4.14 18.60
C THR A 57 9.60 5.27 18.69
N LYS A 58 10.86 4.94 18.47
CA LYS A 58 11.96 5.89 18.31
C LYS A 58 12.65 5.64 16.98
N VAL A 59 13.11 6.71 16.35
CA VAL A 59 13.95 6.63 15.17
C VAL A 59 15.39 6.53 15.64
N THR A 60 16.07 5.44 15.30
CA THR A 60 17.48 5.15 15.64
C THR A 60 18.24 4.87 14.35
N MET A 61 19.55 5.12 14.31
CA MET A 61 20.32 4.78 13.11
C MET A 61 20.59 3.28 13.04
N SER A 62 20.46 2.69 11.85
CA SER A 62 20.74 1.26 11.62
C SER A 62 22.18 1.08 11.14
N GLU A 63 22.97 0.28 11.85
CA GLU A 63 24.36 -0.03 11.45
C GLU A 63 24.42 -0.61 10.03
N ARG A 64 23.48 -1.50 9.68
CA ARG A 64 23.41 -2.13 8.36
C ARG A 64 23.12 -1.14 7.23
N LEU A 65 22.30 -0.11 7.49
CA LEU A 65 21.99 0.91 6.50
C LEU A 65 23.12 1.93 6.37
N ILE A 66 23.79 2.26 7.47
CA ILE A 66 24.94 3.16 7.51
C ILE A 66 26.15 2.55 6.78
N VAL A 67 26.32 1.23 6.88
CA VAL A 67 27.41 0.48 6.25
C VAL A 67 26.85 -0.54 5.25
N PRO A 68 26.44 -0.09 4.04
CA PRO A 68 25.79 -0.96 3.06
C PRO A 68 26.77 -1.98 2.44
N ASP A 69 28.07 -1.67 2.41
CA ASP A 69 29.11 -2.51 1.82
C ASP A 69 30.21 -2.80 2.87
N PRO A 70 30.12 -3.95 3.58
CA PRO A 70 31.10 -4.33 4.59
C PRO A 70 32.49 -4.67 4.03
N ASP A 71 32.64 -4.85 2.71
CA ASP A 71 33.93 -5.12 2.08
C ASP A 71 34.77 -3.85 1.92
N LYS A 72 34.13 -2.67 1.95
CA LYS A 72 34.83 -1.39 1.94
C LYS A 72 35.44 -1.08 3.29
N SER A 73 36.52 -0.31 3.25
CA SER A 73 37.11 0.32 4.44
C SER A 73 36.43 1.66 4.77
N ILE A 74 36.67 2.17 5.99
CA ILE A 74 36.13 3.48 6.40
C ILE A 74 36.65 4.59 5.48
N ALA A 75 37.93 4.53 5.08
CA ALA A 75 38.54 5.46 4.15
C ALA A 75 37.92 5.43 2.74
N GLU A 76 37.44 4.27 2.29
CA GLU A 76 36.72 4.08 1.02
C GLU A 76 35.23 4.45 1.10
N GLY A 77 34.77 4.94 2.25
CA GLY A 77 33.39 5.32 2.47
C GLY A 77 32.47 4.17 2.86
N ALA A 78 32.95 3.21 3.66
CA ALA A 78 32.10 2.18 4.26
C ALA A 78 30.95 2.80 5.06
N VAL A 79 31.21 3.88 5.82
CA VAL A 79 30.20 4.61 6.62
C VAL A 79 29.64 5.76 5.78
N GLU A 80 28.58 5.50 5.02
CA GLU A 80 28.10 6.40 3.96
C GLU A 80 27.59 7.78 4.42
N PRO A 81 26.85 7.94 5.54
CA PRO A 81 26.34 9.24 5.98
C PRO A 81 27.43 10.27 6.32
N LEU A 82 28.65 9.79 6.58
CA LEU A 82 29.81 10.66 6.81
C LEU A 82 30.32 11.31 5.51
N GLY A 83 29.95 10.76 4.35
CA GLY A 83 30.46 11.14 3.05
C GLY A 83 31.95 10.80 2.89
N GLU A 84 32.61 11.46 1.95
CA GLU A 84 34.08 11.36 1.84
C GLU A 84 34.73 11.98 3.08
N ILE A 85 35.23 11.13 3.98
CA ILE A 85 35.94 11.54 5.21
C ILE A 85 37.13 12.46 4.90
N THR A 86 37.72 12.31 3.72
CA THR A 86 38.82 13.13 3.19
C THR A 86 38.43 14.58 2.91
N SER A 87 37.14 14.89 2.79
CA SER A 87 36.65 16.26 2.50
C SER A 87 36.78 17.22 3.68
N ASN A 88 36.76 16.70 4.92
CA ASN A 88 36.96 17.49 6.14
C ASN A 88 38.21 17.01 6.88
N ARG A 89 39.30 17.75 6.72
CA ARG A 89 40.64 17.39 7.19
C ARG A 89 40.74 17.22 8.71
N TRP A 90 39.96 17.99 9.47
CA TRP A 90 39.88 17.82 10.93
C TRP A 90 39.28 16.46 11.28
N ARG A 91 38.15 16.11 10.65
CA ARG A 91 37.47 14.83 10.87
C ARG A 91 38.29 13.64 10.42
N HIS A 92 39.02 13.77 9.30
CA HIS A 92 39.94 12.73 8.86
C HIS A 92 40.93 12.37 9.98
N HIS A 93 41.64 13.37 10.52
CA HIS A 93 42.61 13.14 11.59
C HIS A 93 41.98 12.71 12.92
N LEU A 94 40.76 13.17 13.23
CA LEU A 94 40.00 12.71 14.39
C LEU A 94 39.62 11.21 14.26
N TYR A 95 39.11 10.79 13.10
CA TYR A 95 38.76 9.39 12.86
C TYR A 95 39.98 8.49 12.75
N GLU A 96 41.09 8.99 12.21
CA GLU A 96 42.38 8.30 12.18
C GLU A 96 42.90 8.06 13.60
N GLY A 97 42.88 9.09 14.46
CA GLY A 97 43.23 8.94 15.88
C GLY A 97 42.28 8.00 16.65
N ALA A 98 40.98 8.04 16.35
CA ALA A 98 40.02 7.11 16.94
C ALA A 98 40.29 5.65 16.52
N ALA A 99 40.61 5.42 15.24
CA ALA A 99 40.95 4.10 14.71
C ALA A 99 42.27 3.57 15.31
N GLU A 100 43.30 4.41 15.42
CA GLU A 100 44.57 4.06 16.07
C GLU A 100 44.36 3.68 17.54
N HIS A 101 43.55 4.46 18.27
CA HIS A 101 43.20 4.16 19.67
C HIS A 101 42.47 2.82 19.81
N LEU A 102 41.60 2.49 18.85
CA LEU A 102 40.86 1.21 18.76
C LEU A 102 41.70 0.07 18.15
N GLY A 103 42.94 0.33 17.76
CA GLY A 103 43.87 -0.69 17.24
C GLY A 103 43.55 -1.18 15.83
N PHE A 104 43.00 -0.34 14.95
CA PHE A 104 42.82 -0.65 13.53
C PHE A 104 43.17 0.55 12.64
N ALA A 105 43.33 0.31 11.34
CA ALA A 105 43.60 1.34 10.35
C ALA A 105 42.36 1.60 9.50
N LEU A 106 42.15 2.85 9.06
CA LEU A 106 40.95 3.26 8.32
C LEU A 106 40.80 2.58 6.95
N ASP A 107 41.87 2.00 6.41
CA ASP A 107 41.93 1.25 5.15
C ASP A 107 41.58 -0.25 5.31
N LYS A 108 41.36 -0.72 6.54
CA LYS A 108 40.92 -2.08 6.81
C LYS A 108 39.44 -2.26 6.44
N PRO A 109 39.05 -3.33 5.72
CA PRO A 109 37.65 -3.62 5.41
C PRO A 109 36.77 -3.71 6.67
N TRP A 110 35.55 -3.17 6.62
CA TRP A 110 34.64 -3.10 7.77
C TRP A 110 34.32 -4.48 8.36
N LYS A 111 34.14 -5.50 7.52
CA LYS A 111 33.84 -6.88 7.94
C LYS A 111 34.94 -7.51 8.80
N GLU A 112 36.19 -7.03 8.68
CA GLU A 112 37.34 -7.54 9.41
C GLU A 112 37.56 -6.84 10.76
N LEU A 113 36.75 -5.82 11.08
CA LEU A 113 36.74 -5.18 12.38
C LEU A 113 36.01 -6.06 13.40
N SER A 114 36.55 -6.11 14.62
CA SER A 114 35.84 -6.72 15.75
C SER A 114 34.64 -5.87 16.17
N ASP A 115 33.65 -6.47 16.82
CA ASP A 115 32.45 -5.74 17.26
C ASP A 115 32.81 -4.61 18.23
N THR A 116 33.81 -4.80 19.10
CA THR A 116 34.35 -3.73 19.96
C THR A 116 34.91 -2.55 19.18
N GLN A 117 35.58 -2.80 18.03
CA GLN A 117 36.11 -1.74 17.18
C GLN A 117 34.99 -1.01 16.45
N LYS A 118 34.00 -1.74 15.93
CA LYS A 118 32.81 -1.16 15.27
C LYS A 118 32.01 -0.30 16.25
N THR A 119 31.67 -0.84 17.42
CA THR A 119 30.90 -0.12 18.44
C THR A 119 31.65 1.11 18.94
N GLY A 120 32.95 0.98 19.25
CA GLY A 120 33.76 2.12 19.71
C GLY A 120 33.89 3.23 18.66
N PHE A 121 33.95 2.88 17.37
CA PHE A 121 33.98 3.87 16.30
C PHE A 121 32.61 4.52 16.08
N LEU A 122 31.51 3.74 16.05
CA LEU A 122 30.17 4.28 15.80
C LEU A 122 29.62 5.09 16.98
N TYR A 123 29.68 4.56 18.18
CA TYR A 123 29.04 5.14 19.37
C TYR A 123 29.98 5.96 20.26
N GLY A 124 31.27 5.97 19.90
CA GLY A 124 32.30 6.74 20.59
C GLY A 124 32.95 6.00 21.76
N LEU A 125 33.87 6.69 22.43
CA LEU A 125 34.70 6.15 23.50
C LEU A 125 34.30 6.67 24.90
N GLY A 126 33.08 7.18 25.03
CA GLY A 126 32.53 7.73 26.28
C GLY A 126 33.22 9.03 26.71
N ASP A 127 33.67 9.08 27.98
CA ASP A 127 34.42 10.23 28.53
C ASP A 127 35.93 10.17 28.22
N ASN A 128 36.41 9.13 27.53
CA ASN A 128 37.82 9.03 27.18
C ASN A 128 38.19 10.01 26.08
N LYS A 129 39.32 10.68 26.25
CA LYS A 129 39.90 11.51 25.21
C LYS A 129 40.88 10.72 24.37
N ILE A 130 40.96 11.07 23.09
CA ILE A 130 41.92 10.52 22.14
C ILE A 130 42.94 11.60 21.77
N GLU A 131 44.21 11.19 21.71
CA GLU A 131 45.28 12.02 21.21
C GLU A 131 45.39 11.82 19.69
N PHE A 132 45.32 12.91 18.92
CA PHE A 132 45.47 12.86 17.47
C PHE A 132 46.21 14.10 16.95
N THR A 133 46.91 13.93 15.83
CA THR A 133 47.70 15.02 15.22
C THR A 133 46.95 15.63 14.04
N TYR A 134 46.52 16.88 14.17
CA TYR A 134 45.90 17.61 13.07
C TYR A 134 46.97 18.31 12.22
N THR A 135 46.98 18.07 10.91
CA THR A 135 47.89 18.75 9.97
C THR A 135 47.11 19.68 9.03
N ASN A 136 47.43 20.97 9.06
CA ASN A 136 46.74 21.98 8.26
C ASN A 136 47.20 22.01 6.78
N GLN A 137 46.58 22.87 5.96
CA GLN A 137 46.91 23.02 4.53
C GLN A 137 48.34 23.48 4.24
N THR A 138 48.98 24.18 5.19
CA THR A 138 50.35 24.68 5.07
C THR A 138 51.40 23.72 5.65
N GLY A 139 51.00 22.53 6.11
CA GLY A 139 51.89 21.48 6.60
C GLY A 139 52.31 21.63 8.07
N HIS A 140 51.69 22.54 8.82
CA HIS A 140 51.87 22.63 10.27
C HIS A 140 50.98 21.61 10.98
N SER A 141 51.56 20.88 11.92
CA SER A 141 50.89 19.84 12.70
C SER A 141 50.83 20.23 14.18
N TRP A 142 49.68 19.99 14.82
CA TRP A 142 49.49 20.17 16.26
C TRP A 142 48.86 18.92 16.87
N ALA A 143 49.32 18.53 18.06
CA ALA A 143 48.68 17.48 18.84
C ALA A 143 47.42 18.04 19.52
N HIS A 144 46.32 17.31 19.40
CA HIS A 144 45.05 17.59 20.03
C HIS A 144 44.65 16.42 20.93
N ASP A 145 43.99 16.77 22.03
CA ASP A 145 43.45 15.83 23.01
C ASP A 145 41.96 16.15 23.17
N ASP A 146 41.11 15.42 22.44
CA ASP A 146 39.67 15.69 22.33
C ASP A 146 38.84 14.44 22.53
N ARG A 147 37.56 14.62 22.86
CA ARG A 147 36.62 13.52 23.05
C ARG A 147 36.15 13.01 21.69
N TYR A 148 36.15 11.69 21.54
CA TYR A 148 35.53 11.05 20.40
C TYR A 148 34.12 10.58 20.75
N GLU A 149 33.14 11.38 20.35
CA GLU A 149 31.72 11.14 20.64
C GLU A 149 31.11 10.07 19.74
N GLY A 150 31.83 9.58 18.72
CA GLY A 150 31.34 8.54 17.81
C GLY A 150 30.81 9.09 16.49
N ALA A 151 31.01 8.32 15.43
CA ALA A 151 30.53 8.67 14.09
C ALA A 151 29.01 8.79 14.00
N LEU A 152 28.27 7.93 14.70
CA LEU A 152 26.81 7.81 14.62
C LEU A 152 26.11 8.90 15.44
N ASN A 153 26.63 9.23 16.62
CA ASN A 153 26.15 10.37 17.42
C ASN A 153 26.24 11.69 16.63
N PHE A 154 27.34 11.89 15.89
CA PHE A 154 27.46 13.04 14.99
C PHE A 154 26.37 13.09 13.90
N VAL A 155 25.98 11.93 13.36
CA VAL A 155 24.89 11.82 12.37
C VAL A 155 23.53 12.09 13.01
N GLU A 156 23.29 11.60 14.22
CA GLU A 156 22.06 11.83 14.99
C GLU A 156 21.89 13.30 15.38
N GLU A 157 22.93 13.97 15.89
CA GLU A 157 22.89 15.41 16.17
C GLU A 157 22.59 16.22 14.91
N ARG A 158 23.22 15.86 13.79
CA ARG A 158 22.96 16.48 12.49
C ARG A 158 21.52 16.27 12.06
N LEU A 159 20.91 15.11 12.32
CA LEU A 159 19.49 14.84 12.04
C LEU A 159 18.57 15.75 12.87
N HIS A 160 18.85 15.91 14.17
CA HIS A 160 18.05 16.77 15.06
C HIS A 160 18.06 18.23 14.62
N HIS A 161 19.19 18.76 14.17
CA HIS A 161 19.34 20.17 13.76
C HIS A 161 19.20 20.42 12.25
N ALA A 162 18.96 19.37 11.45
CA ALA A 162 18.93 19.45 9.99
C ALA A 162 17.70 20.19 9.44
N SER A 163 17.89 20.82 8.27
CA SER A 163 16.80 21.26 7.41
C SER A 163 15.98 20.07 6.90
N ALA A 164 14.75 20.30 6.44
CA ALA A 164 13.86 19.23 5.93
C ALA A 164 14.53 18.33 4.88
N LYS A 165 15.33 18.92 3.98
CA LYS A 165 16.07 18.17 2.94
C LYS A 165 17.12 17.24 3.54
N VAL A 166 17.94 17.74 4.48
CA VAL A 166 19.00 16.93 5.10
C VAL A 166 18.40 15.86 6.02
N ARG A 167 17.26 16.14 6.69
CA ARG A 167 16.53 15.10 7.42
C ARG A 167 16.03 13.99 6.50
N GLN A 168 15.50 14.34 5.33
CA GLN A 168 15.06 13.35 4.36
C GLN A 168 16.22 12.48 3.85
N GLU A 169 17.39 13.09 3.62
CA GLU A 169 18.62 12.37 3.23
C GLU A 169 19.12 11.44 4.36
N LEU A 170 19.10 11.88 5.63
CA LEU A 170 19.60 11.07 6.74
C LEU A 170 18.62 9.99 7.21
N ASN A 171 17.31 10.23 7.09
CA ASN A 171 16.27 9.26 7.47
C ASN A 171 16.35 7.96 6.67
N GLN A 172 17.03 7.92 5.51
CA GLN A 172 17.24 6.69 4.76
C GLN A 172 18.16 5.68 5.47
N TYR A 173 18.95 6.14 6.44
CA TYR A 173 19.84 5.31 7.26
C TYR A 173 19.25 4.99 8.64
N ALA A 174 18.06 5.52 8.92
CA ALA A 174 17.42 5.37 10.21
C ALA A 174 16.35 4.26 10.14
N ARG A 175 16.27 3.47 11.20
CA ARG A 175 15.21 2.50 11.45
C ARG A 175 14.30 2.98 12.57
N THR A 176 13.10 2.43 12.60
CA THR A 176 12.14 2.70 13.65
C THR A 176 12.15 1.53 14.62
N GLU A 177 12.48 1.77 15.87
CA GLU A 177 12.49 0.78 16.94
C GLU A 177 11.37 1.03 17.95
N THR A 178 10.96 -0.02 18.64
CA THR A 178 10.02 0.07 19.76
C THR A 178 10.64 0.90 20.89
N CYS A 179 9.88 1.85 21.42
CA CYS A 179 10.35 2.69 22.53
C CYS A 179 10.63 1.82 23.78
N PRO A 180 11.85 1.84 24.34
CA PRO A 180 12.19 0.99 25.48
C PRO A 180 11.46 1.38 26.77
N THR A 181 11.00 2.63 26.87
CA THR A 181 10.38 3.17 28.10
C THR A 181 8.94 2.71 28.28
N CYS A 182 8.14 2.76 27.20
CA CYS A 182 6.76 2.29 27.21
C CYS A 182 6.58 0.91 26.56
N MET A 183 7.67 0.31 26.06
CA MET A 183 7.68 -0.98 25.35
C MET A 183 6.68 -1.02 24.18
N GLY A 184 6.51 0.12 23.49
CA GLY A 184 5.55 0.27 22.40
C GLY A 184 4.13 0.66 22.84
N GLY A 185 3.82 0.61 24.14
CA GLY A 185 2.48 0.87 24.67
C GLY A 185 2.03 2.33 24.63
N ARG A 186 2.88 3.27 24.16
CA ARG A 186 2.61 4.70 23.94
C ARG A 186 2.22 5.52 25.17
N LEU A 187 1.94 4.87 26.30
CA LEU A 187 1.42 5.48 27.52
C LEU A 187 2.50 5.58 28.62
N ARG A 188 2.24 6.43 29.61
CA ARG A 188 3.05 6.52 30.83
C ARG A 188 2.86 5.30 31.72
N ARG A 189 3.83 5.06 32.60
CA ARG A 189 3.86 3.88 33.48
C ARG A 189 2.65 3.79 34.40
N GLU A 190 2.13 4.93 34.86
CA GLU A 190 0.95 5.00 35.71
C GLU A 190 -0.30 4.48 34.99
N ALA A 191 -0.47 4.84 33.71
CA ALA A 191 -1.58 4.36 32.88
C ALA A 191 -1.43 2.86 32.56
N LEU A 192 -0.19 2.40 32.30
CA LEU A 192 0.12 0.98 32.09
C LEU A 192 -0.14 0.10 33.32
N SER A 193 -0.20 0.70 34.51
CA SER A 193 -0.45 -0.01 35.77
C SER A 193 -1.94 -0.29 36.02
N SER A 194 -2.85 0.27 35.22
CA SER A 194 -4.29 0.03 35.35
C SER A 194 -4.70 -1.21 34.56
N LEU A 195 -5.31 -2.18 35.24
CA LEU A 195 -5.62 -3.50 34.67
C LEU A 195 -7.13 -3.75 34.59
N LEU A 196 -7.57 -4.35 33.50
CA LEU A 196 -8.90 -4.93 33.32
C LEU A 196 -8.74 -6.42 33.06
N GLY A 197 -9.35 -7.29 33.89
CA GLY A 197 -9.20 -8.74 33.74
C GLY A 197 -7.75 -9.24 33.84
N GLY A 198 -6.85 -8.46 34.46
CA GLY A 198 -5.42 -8.78 34.57
C GLY A 198 -4.53 -8.21 33.47
N SER A 199 -5.09 -7.56 32.44
CA SER A 199 -4.33 -6.97 31.32
C SER A 199 -4.46 -5.44 31.28
N ASN A 200 -3.40 -4.75 30.88
CA ASN A 200 -3.43 -3.30 30.67
C ASN A 200 -3.97 -2.94 29.26
N LEU A 201 -4.23 -1.65 29.04
CA LEU A 201 -4.82 -1.20 27.77
C LEU A 201 -3.95 -1.55 26.54
N PRO A 202 -2.63 -1.28 26.53
CA PRO A 202 -1.79 -1.67 25.39
C PRO A 202 -1.75 -3.17 25.10
N GLU A 203 -1.74 -4.02 26.13
CA GLU A 203 -1.85 -5.48 25.98
C GLU A 203 -3.16 -5.85 25.28
N LEU A 204 -4.29 -5.27 25.71
CA LEU A 204 -5.60 -5.54 25.10
C LEU A 204 -5.70 -5.02 23.66
N THR A 205 -5.06 -3.89 23.35
CA THR A 205 -5.03 -3.35 21.98
C THR A 205 -4.03 -4.05 21.07
N GLY A 206 -3.00 -4.68 21.63
CA GLY A 206 -2.02 -5.49 20.91
C GLY A 206 -2.48 -6.93 20.64
N LEU A 207 -3.60 -7.37 21.23
CA LEU A 207 -4.25 -8.60 20.84
C LEU A 207 -4.85 -8.48 19.42
N PRO A 208 -4.86 -9.57 18.64
CA PRO A 208 -5.71 -9.64 17.45
C PRO A 208 -7.17 -9.35 17.83
N ILE A 209 -7.92 -8.68 16.96
CA ILE A 209 -9.32 -8.30 17.18
C ILE A 209 -10.17 -9.51 17.57
N GLU A 210 -9.92 -10.68 16.98
CA GLU A 210 -10.60 -11.93 17.37
C GLU A 210 -10.33 -12.30 18.84
N ALA A 211 -9.09 -12.16 19.31
CA ALA A 211 -8.72 -12.42 20.69
C ALA A 211 -9.24 -11.32 21.65
N SER A 212 -9.19 -10.04 21.25
CA SER A 212 -9.81 -8.94 22.00
C SER A 212 -11.31 -9.15 22.14
N ARG A 213 -11.98 -9.59 21.07
CA ARG A 213 -13.41 -9.93 21.05
C ARG A 213 -13.71 -11.02 22.07
N GLN A 214 -12.96 -12.12 22.06
CA GLN A 214 -13.11 -13.20 23.04
C GLN A 214 -12.90 -12.70 24.47
N PHE A 215 -11.89 -11.86 24.71
CA PHE A 215 -11.65 -11.23 26.01
C PHE A 215 -12.84 -10.40 26.50
N PHE A 216 -13.34 -9.47 25.67
CA PHE A 216 -14.43 -8.57 26.10
C PHE A 216 -15.79 -9.28 26.25
N HIS A 217 -16.03 -10.36 25.51
CA HIS A 217 -17.22 -11.22 25.74
C HIS A 217 -17.07 -12.06 27.02
N GLY A 218 -15.85 -12.50 27.36
CA GLY A 218 -15.56 -13.33 28.53
C GLY A 218 -15.22 -12.57 29.83
N VAL A 219 -15.09 -11.24 29.80
CA VAL A 219 -14.68 -10.48 30.99
C VAL A 219 -15.73 -10.56 32.11
N GLU A 220 -15.29 -11.02 33.28
CA GLU A 220 -16.13 -11.10 34.47
C GLU A 220 -15.93 -9.87 35.35
N LEU A 221 -17.03 -9.18 35.68
CA LEU A 221 -17.07 -8.00 36.54
C LEU A 221 -18.02 -8.22 37.71
N SER A 222 -17.76 -7.57 38.85
CA SER A 222 -18.74 -7.50 39.93
C SER A 222 -20.02 -6.79 39.46
N ALA A 223 -21.15 -7.06 40.11
CA ALA A 223 -22.44 -6.46 39.73
C ALA A 223 -22.38 -4.93 39.64
N GLU A 224 -21.72 -4.28 40.61
CA GLU A 224 -21.52 -2.82 40.63
C GLU A 224 -20.71 -2.32 39.42
N LYS A 225 -19.60 -2.99 39.09
CA LYS A 225 -18.76 -2.63 37.94
C LYS A 225 -19.48 -2.88 36.62
N MET A 226 -20.27 -3.94 36.54
CA MET A 226 -21.05 -4.27 35.35
C MET A 226 -22.11 -3.19 35.07
N THR A 227 -22.81 -2.68 36.09
CA THR A 227 -23.76 -1.58 35.92
C THR A 227 -23.11 -0.31 35.37
N ILE A 228 -21.87 -0.02 35.75
CA ILE A 228 -21.12 1.14 35.24
C ILE A 228 -20.64 0.90 33.81
N ALA A 229 -20.19 -0.32 33.51
CA ALA A 229 -19.52 -0.65 32.24
C ALA A 229 -20.47 -1.16 31.14
N GLU A 230 -21.76 -1.39 31.43
CA GLU A 230 -22.71 -2.05 30.52
C GLU A 230 -22.75 -1.42 29.12
N ASP A 231 -23.00 -0.11 29.03
CA ASP A 231 -23.08 0.61 27.76
C ASP A 231 -21.75 0.59 27.01
N ALA A 232 -20.63 0.77 27.73
CA ALA A 232 -19.30 0.74 27.14
C ALA A 232 -18.94 -0.66 26.60
N LEU A 233 -19.23 -1.72 27.36
CA LEU A 233 -18.98 -3.10 26.94
C LEU A 233 -19.87 -3.49 25.75
N LYS A 234 -21.13 -3.05 25.72
CA LYS A 234 -22.03 -3.27 24.60
C LYS A 234 -21.46 -2.64 23.32
N GLU A 235 -20.99 -1.40 23.39
CA GLU A 235 -20.40 -0.70 22.24
C GLU A 235 -19.08 -1.34 21.78
N ILE A 236 -18.19 -1.68 22.72
CA ILE A 236 -16.91 -2.34 22.42
C ILE A 236 -17.15 -3.69 21.73
N ARG A 237 -18.02 -4.53 22.31
CA ARG A 237 -18.35 -5.85 21.75
C ARG A 237 -18.94 -5.72 20.34
N GLY A 238 -19.91 -4.83 20.15
CA GLY A 238 -20.53 -4.60 18.84
C GLY A 238 -19.52 -4.17 17.77
N ARG A 239 -18.59 -3.27 18.10
CA ARG A 239 -17.53 -2.83 17.16
C ARG A 239 -16.52 -3.94 16.84
N LEU A 240 -16.13 -4.72 17.84
CA LEU A 240 -15.22 -5.85 17.65
C LEU A 240 -15.86 -6.96 16.80
N ASP A 241 -17.12 -7.28 17.08
CA ASP A 241 -17.91 -8.23 16.27
C ASP A 241 -17.98 -7.75 14.81
N LEU A 242 -18.27 -6.48 14.57
CA LEU A 242 -18.31 -5.91 13.22
C LEU A 242 -16.96 -5.98 12.50
N LEU A 243 -15.85 -5.65 13.17
CA LEU A 243 -14.51 -5.72 12.57
C LEU A 243 -14.13 -7.18 12.22
N ASP A 244 -14.52 -8.14 13.05
CA ASP A 244 -14.26 -9.56 12.80
C ASP A 244 -15.13 -10.11 11.66
N ASP A 245 -16.42 -9.72 11.62
CA ASP A 245 -17.37 -10.11 10.57
C ASP A 245 -16.89 -9.68 9.17
N ILE A 246 -16.27 -8.51 9.04
CA ILE A 246 -15.71 -8.02 7.75
C ILE A 246 -14.31 -8.58 7.45
N GLY A 247 -13.84 -9.57 8.20
CA GLY A 247 -12.58 -10.27 7.93
C GLY A 247 -11.33 -9.53 8.40
N LEU A 248 -11.43 -8.66 9.40
CA LEU A 248 -10.29 -7.95 9.99
C LEU A 248 -9.85 -8.52 11.35
N GLY A 249 -10.37 -9.68 11.76
CA GLY A 249 -10.07 -10.31 13.06
C GLY A 249 -8.58 -10.53 13.36
N TYR A 250 -7.75 -10.65 12.32
CA TYR A 250 -6.30 -10.82 12.43
C TYR A 250 -5.52 -9.53 12.75
N LEU A 251 -6.13 -8.36 12.58
CA LEU A 251 -5.52 -7.08 12.90
C LEU A 251 -5.49 -6.86 14.41
N THR A 252 -4.53 -6.07 14.87
CA THR A 252 -4.51 -5.53 16.23
C THR A 252 -5.04 -4.11 16.23
N LEU A 253 -5.61 -3.65 17.36
CA LEU A 253 -6.17 -2.30 17.49
C LEU A 253 -5.07 -1.21 17.53
N ASP A 254 -3.85 -1.58 17.92
CA ASP A 254 -2.69 -0.69 17.99
C ASP A 254 -1.92 -0.54 16.65
N ARG A 255 -2.29 -1.33 15.62
CA ARG A 255 -1.67 -1.30 14.29
C ARG A 255 -1.74 0.10 13.69
N GLY A 256 -0.60 0.58 13.19
CA GLY A 256 -0.51 1.91 12.58
C GLY A 256 -1.35 2.00 11.30
N ALA A 257 -2.24 3.00 11.21
CA ALA A 257 -3.15 3.18 10.07
C ALA A 257 -2.44 3.30 8.71
N HIS A 258 -1.22 3.83 8.68
CA HIS A 258 -0.40 3.96 7.47
C HIS A 258 0.16 2.63 6.93
N THR A 259 0.12 1.56 7.75
CA THR A 259 0.57 0.21 7.36
C THR A 259 -0.58 -0.64 6.82
N LEU A 260 -1.81 -0.12 6.84
CA LEU A 260 -2.97 -0.81 6.31
C LEU A 260 -2.95 -0.76 4.78
N SER A 261 -3.34 -1.87 4.16
CA SER A 261 -3.68 -1.92 2.74
C SER A 261 -4.93 -1.06 2.46
N GLY A 262 -5.14 -0.71 1.19
CA GLY A 262 -6.34 0.02 0.76
C GLY A 262 -7.62 -0.71 1.15
N GLY A 263 -7.70 -2.02 0.91
CA GLY A 263 -8.83 -2.86 1.29
C GLY A 263 -9.06 -2.93 2.81
N GLU A 264 -7.99 -3.06 3.62
CA GLU A 264 -8.11 -3.02 5.09
C GLU A 264 -8.69 -1.68 5.57
N SER A 265 -8.17 -0.55 5.06
CA SER A 265 -8.67 0.79 5.43
C SER A 265 -10.12 1.02 5.02
N GLN A 266 -10.49 0.56 3.82
CA GLN A 266 -11.87 0.64 3.33
C GLN A 266 -12.82 -0.17 4.20
N ARG A 267 -12.44 -1.40 4.56
CA ARG A 267 -13.24 -2.27 5.43
C ARG A 267 -13.39 -1.69 6.84
N ILE A 268 -12.34 -1.11 7.43
CA ILE A 268 -12.46 -0.39 8.71
C ILE A 268 -13.47 0.75 8.62
N ARG A 269 -13.43 1.52 7.51
CA ARG A 269 -14.42 2.59 7.28
C ARG A 269 -15.83 2.03 7.18
N LEU A 270 -16.03 0.93 6.46
CA LEU A 270 -17.32 0.24 6.35
C LEU A 270 -17.84 -0.22 7.72
N ALA A 271 -17.03 -0.89 8.54
CA ALA A 271 -17.42 -1.26 9.91
C ALA A 271 -17.82 -0.04 10.74
N SER A 272 -17.07 1.06 10.66
CA SER A 272 -17.43 2.30 11.37
C SER A 272 -18.76 2.87 10.91
N GLN A 273 -19.11 2.73 9.62
CA GLN A 273 -20.40 3.20 9.11
C GLN A 273 -21.55 2.29 9.56
N ILE A 274 -21.37 0.97 9.50
CA ILE A 274 -22.39 0.02 9.97
C ILE A 274 -22.64 0.21 11.48
N GLY A 275 -21.57 0.37 12.26
CA GLY A 275 -21.65 0.61 13.70
C GLY A 275 -22.37 1.91 14.09
N SER A 276 -22.51 2.87 13.17
CA SER A 276 -23.26 4.10 13.43
C SER A 276 -24.78 3.91 13.45
N GLY A 277 -25.28 2.78 12.92
CA GLY A 277 -26.71 2.44 12.93
C GLY A 277 -27.59 3.38 12.11
N LEU A 278 -27.02 4.04 11.10
CA LEU A 278 -27.77 4.95 10.24
C LEU A 278 -28.77 4.19 9.35
N VAL A 279 -29.93 4.82 9.14
CA VAL A 279 -31.04 4.33 8.31
C VAL A 279 -31.38 5.38 7.27
N GLY A 280 -31.77 4.97 6.06
CA GLY A 280 -32.13 5.86 4.97
C GLY A 280 -30.94 6.53 4.28
N VAL A 281 -29.73 5.98 4.46
CA VAL A 281 -28.49 6.46 3.85
C VAL A 281 -28.25 5.77 2.51
N LEU A 282 -27.69 6.51 1.55
CA LEU A 282 -27.14 5.98 0.31
C LEU A 282 -25.65 5.70 0.48
N TYR A 283 -25.28 4.43 0.54
CA TYR A 283 -23.88 3.99 0.56
C TYR A 283 -23.39 3.74 -0.86
N ILE A 284 -22.24 4.32 -1.22
CA ILE A 284 -21.58 4.11 -2.51
C ILE A 284 -20.19 3.56 -2.23
N LEU A 285 -19.94 2.33 -2.66
CA LEU A 285 -18.76 1.53 -2.34
C LEU A 285 -17.98 1.23 -3.63
N ASP A 286 -16.67 1.42 -3.59
CA ASP A 286 -15.75 1.13 -4.71
C ASP A 286 -15.01 -0.17 -4.42
N GLU A 287 -15.39 -1.27 -5.07
CA GLU A 287 -14.68 -2.56 -4.99
C GLU A 287 -14.35 -3.05 -3.56
N PRO A 288 -15.34 -3.23 -2.67
CA PRO A 288 -15.09 -3.61 -1.28
C PRO A 288 -14.45 -5.00 -1.11
N SER A 289 -14.43 -5.83 -2.16
CA SER A 289 -13.77 -7.14 -2.16
C SER A 289 -12.24 -7.08 -2.33
N ILE A 290 -11.65 -5.90 -2.58
CA ILE A 290 -10.20 -5.74 -2.78
C ILE A 290 -9.38 -6.35 -1.63
N GLY A 291 -8.37 -7.14 -1.99
CA GLY A 291 -7.44 -7.78 -1.04
C GLY A 291 -8.12 -8.73 -0.06
N LEU A 292 -9.32 -9.24 -0.41
CA LEU A 292 -10.08 -10.18 0.40
C LEU A 292 -10.03 -11.58 -0.25
N HIS A 293 -9.76 -12.59 0.57
CA HIS A 293 -9.83 -13.97 0.10
C HIS A 293 -11.28 -14.39 -0.14
N HIS A 294 -11.55 -15.22 -1.15
CA HIS A 294 -12.89 -15.71 -1.50
C HIS A 294 -13.68 -16.28 -0.32
N ARG A 295 -12.99 -16.93 0.62
CA ARG A 295 -13.57 -17.43 1.88
C ARG A 295 -14.26 -16.31 2.68
N ASP A 296 -13.63 -15.15 2.76
CA ASP A 296 -14.06 -14.03 3.60
C ASP A 296 -15.01 -13.10 2.83
N ASN A 297 -15.00 -13.13 1.49
CA ASN A 297 -15.94 -12.40 0.64
C ASN A 297 -17.40 -12.70 0.96
N ARG A 298 -17.73 -13.95 1.32
CA ARG A 298 -19.09 -14.31 1.75
C ARG A 298 -19.55 -13.51 2.97
N ARG A 299 -18.67 -13.30 3.96
CA ARG A 299 -19.00 -12.55 5.17
C ARG A 299 -19.19 -11.06 4.88
N LEU A 300 -18.41 -10.52 3.94
CA LEU A 300 -18.60 -9.16 3.43
C LEU A 300 -19.99 -9.01 2.79
N LEU A 301 -20.39 -9.94 1.92
CA LEU A 301 -21.70 -9.92 1.25
C LEU A 301 -22.85 -10.02 2.25
N GLU A 302 -22.77 -10.90 3.25
CA GLU A 302 -23.75 -10.98 4.34
C GLU A 302 -23.85 -9.65 5.11
N THR A 303 -22.73 -8.96 5.29
CA THR A 303 -22.67 -7.67 5.97
C THR A 303 -23.26 -6.54 5.13
N LEU A 304 -23.02 -6.53 3.81
CA LEU A 304 -23.66 -5.59 2.89
C LEU A 304 -25.18 -5.83 2.80
N GLY A 305 -25.61 -7.09 2.82
CA GLY A 305 -27.02 -7.47 2.93
C GLY A 305 -27.66 -6.93 4.21
N ARG A 306 -27.02 -7.10 5.37
CA ARG A 306 -27.48 -6.51 6.64
C ARG A 306 -27.58 -4.98 6.56
N LEU A 307 -26.59 -4.31 5.95
CA LEU A 307 -26.60 -2.86 5.80
C LEU A 307 -27.80 -2.39 4.97
N ARG A 308 -28.11 -3.09 3.88
CA ARG A 308 -29.30 -2.88 3.05
C ARG A 308 -30.58 -3.12 3.86
N ASP A 309 -30.70 -4.28 4.52
CA ASP A 309 -31.91 -4.73 5.21
C ASP A 309 -32.31 -3.84 6.39
N VAL A 310 -31.36 -3.06 6.94
CA VAL A 310 -31.62 -2.02 7.95
C VAL A 310 -32.40 -0.81 7.39
N GLY A 311 -32.60 -0.75 6.06
CA GLY A 311 -33.31 0.33 5.35
C GLY A 311 -32.36 1.34 4.73
N ASN A 312 -31.22 0.87 4.21
CA ASN A 312 -30.27 1.69 3.46
C ASN A 312 -30.20 1.24 2.00
N THR A 313 -29.82 2.15 1.12
CA THR A 313 -29.57 1.85 -0.29
C THR A 313 -28.08 1.67 -0.51
N VAL A 314 -27.66 0.57 -1.15
CA VAL A 314 -26.24 0.23 -1.31
C VAL A 314 -25.91 0.14 -2.80
N ILE A 315 -25.06 1.04 -3.29
CA ILE A 315 -24.48 1.00 -4.63
C ILE A 315 -23.06 0.50 -4.50
N VAL A 316 -22.72 -0.56 -5.24
CA VAL A 316 -21.37 -1.14 -5.25
C VAL A 316 -20.82 -1.14 -6.67
N VAL A 317 -19.68 -0.52 -6.90
CA VAL A 317 -18.91 -0.70 -8.15
C VAL A 317 -18.05 -1.94 -7.98
N GLU A 318 -18.32 -3.00 -8.74
CA GLU A 318 -17.63 -4.29 -8.56
C GLU A 318 -17.46 -5.09 -9.85
N HIS A 319 -16.48 -6.00 -9.79
CA HIS A 319 -16.13 -6.96 -10.82
C HIS A 319 -16.19 -8.40 -10.32
N ASP A 320 -16.25 -8.62 -9.01
CA ASP A 320 -16.36 -9.95 -8.41
C ASP A 320 -17.69 -10.64 -8.76
N GLU A 321 -17.59 -11.87 -9.26
CA GLU A 321 -18.74 -12.68 -9.68
C GLU A 321 -19.72 -12.93 -8.52
N ALA A 322 -19.21 -13.27 -7.33
CA ALA A 322 -20.07 -13.54 -6.17
C ALA A 322 -20.86 -12.29 -5.76
N THR A 323 -20.24 -11.12 -5.81
CA THR A 323 -20.90 -9.84 -5.52
C THR A 323 -21.99 -9.52 -6.54
N ILE A 324 -21.72 -9.70 -7.83
CA ILE A 324 -22.71 -9.46 -8.89
C ILE A 324 -23.91 -10.41 -8.73
N LEU A 325 -23.67 -11.68 -8.40
CA LEU A 325 -24.73 -12.67 -8.19
C LEU A 325 -25.59 -12.43 -6.93
N HIS A 326 -25.05 -11.74 -5.91
CA HIS A 326 -25.79 -11.37 -4.68
C HIS A 326 -26.53 -10.03 -4.80
N ALA A 327 -26.35 -9.30 -5.89
CA ALA A 327 -27.01 -8.03 -6.12
C ALA A 327 -28.52 -8.20 -6.35
N ASP A 328 -29.31 -7.26 -5.87
CA ASP A 328 -30.74 -7.19 -6.21
C ASP A 328 -30.91 -6.69 -7.65
N LEU A 329 -30.03 -5.79 -8.08
CA LEU A 329 -30.03 -5.16 -9.39
C LEU A 329 -28.59 -4.97 -9.88
N VAL A 330 -28.38 -5.10 -11.19
CA VAL A 330 -27.08 -4.91 -11.83
C VAL A 330 -27.22 -3.90 -12.98
N VAL A 331 -26.27 -2.97 -13.05
CA VAL A 331 -26.11 -2.00 -14.15
C VAL A 331 -24.79 -2.31 -14.85
N ASP A 332 -24.86 -2.82 -16.07
CA ASP A 332 -23.66 -3.17 -16.84
C ASP A 332 -23.30 -2.07 -17.84
N PHE A 333 -22.05 -1.60 -17.76
CA PHE A 333 -21.51 -0.54 -18.61
C PHE A 333 -20.59 -1.09 -19.71
N GLY A 334 -20.71 -0.51 -20.90
CA GLY A 334 -19.84 -0.86 -22.02
C GLY A 334 -20.26 -0.16 -23.32
N PRO A 335 -20.10 -0.81 -24.49
CA PRO A 335 -19.50 -2.12 -24.71
C PRO A 335 -17.96 -2.14 -24.60
N GLY A 336 -17.31 -0.98 -24.57
CA GLY A 336 -15.86 -0.83 -24.44
C GLY A 336 -15.45 0.21 -23.39
N ALA A 337 -14.16 0.54 -23.36
CA ALA A 337 -13.60 1.59 -22.54
C ALA A 337 -13.56 2.94 -23.28
N GLY A 338 -13.40 4.05 -22.55
CA GLY A 338 -13.20 5.39 -23.13
C GLY A 338 -14.41 5.85 -23.92
N ASP A 339 -14.18 6.31 -25.15
CA ASP A 339 -15.23 6.75 -26.07
C ASP A 339 -16.18 5.65 -26.55
N ARG A 340 -15.76 4.37 -26.45
CA ARG A 340 -16.62 3.21 -26.72
C ARG A 340 -17.42 2.76 -25.48
N GLY A 341 -17.22 3.43 -24.35
CA GLY A 341 -17.96 3.23 -23.11
C GLY A 341 -19.04 4.28 -22.93
N GLY A 342 -19.45 4.49 -21.68
CA GLY A 342 -20.43 5.51 -21.31
C GLY A 342 -21.87 5.14 -21.61
N HIS A 343 -22.13 3.90 -22.01
CA HIS A 343 -23.47 3.37 -22.24
C HIS A 343 -23.80 2.26 -21.25
N VAL A 344 -25.06 2.23 -20.80
CA VAL A 344 -25.62 1.08 -20.10
C VAL A 344 -26.00 0.05 -21.16
N VAL A 345 -25.30 -1.07 -21.18
CA VAL A 345 -25.49 -2.14 -22.18
C VAL A 345 -26.47 -3.21 -21.70
N ALA A 346 -26.64 -3.36 -20.39
CA ALA A 346 -27.66 -4.19 -19.78
C ALA A 346 -28.02 -3.65 -18.39
N PHE A 347 -29.26 -3.85 -17.99
CA PHE A 347 -29.82 -3.37 -16.72
C PHE A 347 -30.90 -4.37 -16.27
N GLY A 348 -30.80 -4.89 -15.06
CA GLY A 348 -31.76 -5.87 -14.54
C GLY A 348 -31.17 -6.72 -13.41
N SER A 349 -31.90 -7.75 -13.02
CA SER A 349 -31.43 -8.77 -12.08
C SER A 349 -30.18 -9.51 -12.63
N PRO A 350 -29.36 -10.15 -11.78
CA PRO A 350 -28.22 -10.95 -12.25
C PRO A 350 -28.60 -11.99 -13.31
N GLY A 351 -29.82 -12.56 -13.23
CA GLY A 351 -30.35 -13.52 -14.20
C GLY A 351 -30.60 -12.90 -15.57
N GLU A 352 -31.17 -11.70 -15.60
CA GLU A 352 -31.38 -10.95 -16.84
C GLU A 352 -30.03 -10.54 -17.46
N ILE A 353 -29.07 -10.09 -16.66
CA ILE A 353 -27.72 -9.75 -17.15
C ILE A 353 -27.05 -10.95 -17.80
N ALA A 354 -27.12 -12.15 -17.20
CA ALA A 354 -26.53 -13.36 -17.76
C ALA A 354 -27.06 -13.68 -19.18
N THR A 355 -28.31 -13.33 -19.48
CA THR A 355 -28.94 -13.56 -20.79
C THR A 355 -28.80 -12.40 -21.78
N SER A 356 -28.27 -11.25 -21.34
CA SER A 356 -28.24 -10.01 -22.12
C SER A 356 -27.21 -9.98 -23.26
N GLY A 357 -26.22 -10.89 -23.24
CA GLY A 357 -25.07 -10.86 -24.16
C GLY A 357 -24.09 -9.71 -23.91
N SER A 358 -24.28 -8.95 -22.82
CA SER A 358 -23.36 -7.90 -22.40
C SER A 358 -21.96 -8.47 -22.06
N PRO A 359 -20.91 -7.64 -22.02
CA PRO A 359 -19.57 -8.10 -21.66
C PRO A 359 -19.55 -8.84 -20.32
N THR A 360 -20.23 -8.31 -19.30
CA THR A 360 -20.31 -8.96 -17.98
C THR A 360 -21.21 -10.20 -18.04
N GLY A 361 -22.36 -10.11 -18.72
CA GLY A 361 -23.32 -11.22 -18.86
C GLY A 361 -22.73 -12.46 -19.52
N ARG A 362 -21.81 -12.29 -20.49
CA ARG A 362 -21.09 -13.41 -21.12
C ARG A 362 -20.20 -14.20 -20.16
N TYR A 363 -19.59 -13.54 -19.18
CA TYR A 363 -18.78 -14.22 -18.16
C TYR A 363 -19.66 -14.88 -17.11
N ILE A 364 -20.71 -14.20 -16.63
CA ILE A 364 -21.65 -14.73 -15.64
C ILE A 364 -22.41 -15.97 -16.16
N SER A 365 -22.81 -15.95 -17.43
CA SER A 365 -23.46 -17.11 -18.07
C SER A 365 -22.51 -18.26 -18.38
N GLY A 366 -21.19 -18.03 -18.32
CA GLY A 366 -20.16 -18.98 -18.73
C GLY A 366 -19.96 -19.10 -20.25
N GLU A 367 -20.60 -18.23 -21.06
CA GLU A 367 -20.36 -18.15 -22.52
C GLU A 367 -18.90 -17.79 -22.82
N ALA A 368 -18.35 -16.81 -22.07
CA ALA A 368 -16.96 -16.42 -22.06
C ALA A 368 -16.30 -16.84 -20.75
N ARG A 369 -15.02 -17.25 -20.81
CA ARG A 369 -14.24 -17.64 -19.64
C ARG A 369 -12.75 -17.55 -19.93
N ILE A 370 -11.97 -17.26 -18.90
CA ILE A 370 -10.51 -17.38 -18.98
C ILE A 370 -10.17 -18.88 -19.04
N ALA A 371 -9.59 -19.29 -20.16
CA ALA A 371 -9.26 -20.69 -20.44
C ALA A 371 -8.10 -21.19 -19.57
N LEU A 372 -8.16 -22.47 -19.20
CA LEU A 372 -7.03 -23.13 -18.55
C LEU A 372 -5.88 -23.33 -19.56
N PRO A 373 -4.61 -23.18 -19.14
CA PRO A 373 -3.47 -23.53 -19.97
C PRO A 373 -3.53 -25.00 -20.39
N ALA A 374 -3.33 -25.29 -21.67
CA ALA A 374 -3.33 -26.67 -22.17
C ALA A 374 -2.19 -27.52 -21.58
N GLN A 375 -1.06 -26.87 -21.31
CA GLN A 375 0.09 -27.41 -20.59
C GLN A 375 0.66 -26.31 -19.70
N ARG A 376 1.08 -26.67 -18.48
CA ARG A 376 1.81 -25.77 -17.57
C ARG A 376 3.29 -25.85 -17.87
N ARG A 377 4.02 -24.77 -17.61
CA ARG A 377 5.49 -24.75 -17.73
C ARG A 377 6.07 -25.63 -16.61
N ASP A 378 6.95 -26.55 -16.96
CA ASP A 378 7.65 -27.35 -15.97
C ASP A 378 8.61 -26.46 -15.17
N ALA A 379 8.61 -26.62 -13.85
CA ALA A 379 9.63 -26.03 -13.00
C ALA A 379 10.98 -26.69 -13.35
N ALA A 380 11.84 -25.95 -14.05
CA ALA A 380 13.20 -26.39 -14.35
C ALA A 380 14.02 -26.58 -13.05
N ASP A 381 15.25 -27.10 -13.14
CA ASP A 381 16.17 -27.24 -12.00
C ASP A 381 16.68 -25.88 -11.43
N ARG A 382 16.05 -24.76 -11.80
CA ARG A 382 16.42 -23.39 -11.40
C ARG A 382 15.43 -22.87 -10.37
N TRP A 383 15.91 -22.63 -9.17
CA TRP A 383 15.09 -22.24 -8.02
C TRP A 383 15.71 -21.06 -7.29
N LEU A 384 14.83 -20.21 -6.78
CA LEU A 384 15.18 -19.22 -5.77
C LEU A 384 14.66 -19.73 -4.43
N THR A 385 15.54 -19.82 -3.42
CA THR A 385 15.17 -20.38 -2.11
C THR A 385 15.35 -19.34 -1.03
N VAL A 386 14.27 -18.94 -0.37
CA VAL A 386 14.30 -18.09 0.82
C VAL A 386 14.42 -18.98 2.05
N ARG A 387 15.44 -18.76 2.89
CA ARG A 387 15.73 -19.55 4.10
C ARG A 387 15.31 -18.81 5.37
N GLY A 388 14.69 -19.51 6.30
CA GLY A 388 14.43 -19.04 7.66
C GLY A 388 13.63 -17.74 7.74
N ALA A 389 12.69 -17.53 6.82
CA ALA A 389 11.87 -16.31 6.76
C ALA A 389 10.99 -16.18 8.02
N ARG A 390 11.23 -15.13 8.80
CA ARG A 390 10.62 -14.92 10.13
C ARG A 390 10.12 -13.49 10.38
N HIS A 391 10.08 -12.67 9.33
CA HIS A 391 9.55 -11.32 9.42
C HIS A 391 8.05 -11.30 9.77
N ASN A 392 7.64 -10.43 10.68
CA ASN A 392 6.26 -10.30 11.18
C ASN A 392 5.70 -11.62 11.74
N ASN A 393 4.68 -12.19 11.10
CA ASN A 393 4.03 -13.41 11.54
C ASN A 393 4.59 -14.69 10.88
N LEU A 394 5.59 -14.59 10.00
CA LEU A 394 6.22 -15.74 9.36
C LEU A 394 6.95 -16.63 10.39
N ARG A 395 6.79 -17.96 10.26
CA ARG A 395 7.24 -18.94 11.27
C ARG A 395 8.57 -19.61 10.94
N SER A 396 9.59 -18.82 10.58
CA SER A 396 10.91 -19.34 10.16
C SER A 396 10.81 -20.35 9.02
N ILE A 397 10.09 -19.97 7.96
CA ILE A 397 9.79 -20.85 6.83
C ILE A 397 10.90 -20.84 5.77
N ASP A 398 11.12 -22.00 5.17
CA ASP A 398 11.92 -22.15 3.95
C ASP A 398 10.97 -22.24 2.76
N VAL A 399 11.17 -21.40 1.75
CA VAL A 399 10.29 -21.29 0.57
C VAL A 399 11.11 -21.39 -0.70
N ARG A 400 10.62 -22.18 -1.68
CA ARG A 400 11.24 -22.31 -3.00
C ARG A 400 10.33 -21.75 -4.09
N ILE A 401 10.89 -20.89 -4.93
CA ILE A 401 10.21 -20.28 -6.08
C ILE A 401 10.89 -20.75 -7.37
N PRO A 402 10.17 -21.46 -8.26
CA PRO A 402 10.75 -21.90 -9.53
C PRO A 402 10.99 -20.71 -10.46
N LEU A 403 12.12 -20.72 -11.16
CA LEU A 403 12.49 -19.66 -12.11
C LEU A 403 12.02 -20.00 -13.54
N GLY A 404 11.65 -18.96 -14.29
CA GLY A 404 11.22 -19.08 -15.69
C GLY A 404 9.76 -19.49 -15.88
N VAL A 405 8.95 -19.43 -14.81
CA VAL A 405 7.53 -19.80 -14.82
C VAL A 405 6.66 -18.70 -14.21
N PHE A 406 5.35 -18.83 -14.35
CA PHE A 406 4.37 -17.97 -13.67
C PHE A 406 3.99 -18.57 -12.31
N THR A 407 4.44 -17.95 -11.23
CA THR A 407 4.17 -18.36 -9.85
C THR A 407 3.14 -17.44 -9.20
N CYS A 408 2.14 -18.02 -8.53
CA CYS A 408 1.16 -17.28 -7.76
C CYS A 408 1.35 -17.54 -6.25
N VAL A 409 1.52 -16.49 -5.46
CA VAL A 409 1.54 -16.55 -3.99
C VAL A 409 0.14 -16.26 -3.48
N THR A 410 -0.49 -17.27 -2.87
CA THR A 410 -1.88 -17.24 -2.41
C THR A 410 -1.96 -17.36 -0.90
N GLY A 411 -3.18 -17.33 -0.37
CA GLY A 411 -3.46 -17.44 1.05
C GLY A 411 -4.39 -16.35 1.56
N VAL A 412 -4.95 -16.54 2.76
CA VAL A 412 -5.90 -15.60 3.36
C VAL A 412 -5.28 -14.23 3.68
N SER A 413 -6.11 -13.20 3.86
CA SER A 413 -5.63 -11.85 4.19
C SER A 413 -4.89 -11.88 5.54
N GLY A 414 -3.73 -11.23 5.61
CA GLY A 414 -2.88 -11.27 6.80
C GLY A 414 -2.05 -12.55 6.99
N SER A 415 -2.03 -13.50 6.06
CA SER A 415 -1.26 -14.76 6.22
C SER A 415 0.26 -14.60 6.17
N GLY A 416 0.77 -13.49 5.61
CA GLY A 416 2.21 -13.20 5.48
C GLY A 416 2.72 -13.07 4.04
N LYS A 417 1.83 -13.11 3.02
CA LYS A 417 2.19 -12.99 1.59
C LYS A 417 3.09 -11.79 1.28
N SER A 418 2.64 -10.58 1.66
CA SER A 418 3.40 -9.34 1.42
C SER A 418 4.70 -9.30 2.23
N SER A 419 4.71 -9.86 3.45
CA SER A 419 5.94 -9.95 4.25
C SER A 419 6.99 -10.85 3.59
N LEU A 420 6.57 -11.95 2.97
CA LEU A 420 7.47 -12.83 2.23
C LEU A 420 7.94 -12.20 0.92
N VAL A 421 7.01 -11.73 0.07
CA VAL A 421 7.33 -11.30 -1.30
C VAL A 421 7.89 -9.87 -1.36
N ASN A 422 7.27 -8.92 -0.65
CA ASN A 422 7.65 -7.51 -0.73
C ASN A 422 8.72 -7.12 0.30
N ASP A 423 8.63 -7.63 1.53
CA ASP A 423 9.54 -7.19 2.61
C ASP A 423 10.83 -8.02 2.69
N ILE A 424 10.78 -9.32 2.42
CA ILE A 424 11.98 -10.18 2.38
C ILE A 424 12.51 -10.26 0.95
N LEU A 425 11.77 -10.94 0.07
CA LEU A 425 12.24 -11.33 -1.24
C LEU A 425 12.64 -10.13 -2.11
N PHE A 426 11.74 -9.15 -2.28
CA PHE A 426 12.04 -7.98 -3.10
C PHE A 426 13.20 -7.16 -2.55
N LYS A 427 13.16 -6.78 -1.27
CA LYS A 427 14.19 -5.90 -0.67
C LYS A 427 15.57 -6.53 -0.69
N GLU A 428 15.68 -7.82 -0.37
CA GLU A 428 16.97 -8.51 -0.41
C GLU A 428 17.51 -8.64 -1.85
N LEU A 429 16.65 -8.97 -2.83
CA LEU A 429 17.04 -9.00 -4.24
C LEU A 429 17.40 -7.62 -4.78
N ASP A 430 16.69 -6.57 -4.38
CA ASP A 430 16.97 -5.19 -4.79
C ASP A 430 18.33 -4.72 -4.25
N ASN A 431 18.66 -5.10 -3.01
CA ASN A 431 19.98 -4.87 -2.44
C ASN A 431 21.08 -5.62 -3.19
N ARG A 432 20.89 -6.92 -3.50
CA ARG A 432 21.93 -7.73 -4.18
C ARG A 432 22.10 -7.38 -5.66
N LEU A 433 21.01 -7.11 -6.39
CA LEU A 433 21.02 -6.91 -7.85
C LEU A 433 21.14 -5.43 -8.26
N HIS A 434 20.61 -4.49 -7.46
CA HIS A 434 20.64 -3.06 -7.77
C HIS A 434 21.43 -2.22 -6.77
N ARG A 435 22.00 -2.84 -5.73
CA ARG A 435 22.69 -2.13 -4.63
C ARG A 435 21.79 -1.10 -3.95
N ALA A 436 20.50 -1.44 -3.84
CA ALA A 436 19.59 -0.68 -3.02
C ALA A 436 20.04 -0.73 -1.55
N GLN A 437 19.60 0.26 -0.77
CA GLN A 437 19.92 0.40 0.65
C GLN A 437 18.64 0.27 1.46
N THR A 438 17.97 -0.87 1.32
CA THR A 438 16.75 -1.16 2.05
C THR A 438 17.01 -2.20 3.12
N GLU A 439 16.33 -2.12 4.26
CA GLU A 439 16.41 -3.17 5.28
C GLU A 439 15.38 -4.26 4.94
N PRO A 440 15.84 -5.46 4.52
CA PRO A 440 14.96 -6.58 4.24
C PRO A 440 14.37 -7.11 5.56
N GLY A 441 13.19 -7.71 5.48
CA GLY A 441 12.58 -8.40 6.62
C GLY A 441 13.48 -9.52 7.14
N GLU A 442 13.29 -9.92 8.40
CA GLU A 442 14.11 -10.97 9.03
C GLU A 442 14.04 -12.31 8.28
N HIS A 443 15.21 -12.80 7.86
CA HIS A 443 15.43 -14.08 7.18
C HIS A 443 16.89 -14.52 7.37
N ASP A 444 17.24 -15.74 6.96
CA ASP A 444 18.62 -16.26 7.04
C ASP A 444 19.43 -15.96 5.77
N ASP A 445 18.94 -16.38 4.60
CA ASP A 445 19.57 -16.12 3.30
C ASP A 445 18.57 -16.31 2.14
N ILE A 446 18.95 -15.85 0.94
CA ILE A 446 18.28 -16.19 -0.33
C ILE A 446 19.30 -16.83 -1.27
N GLU A 447 19.09 -18.11 -1.58
CA GLU A 447 19.90 -18.89 -2.52
C GLU A 447 19.35 -18.78 -3.95
N GLY A 448 20.21 -18.88 -4.96
CA GLY A 448 19.82 -18.84 -6.38
C GLY A 448 19.73 -17.44 -7.00
N VAL A 449 20.22 -16.41 -6.31
CA VAL A 449 20.21 -15.02 -6.80
C VAL A 449 21.04 -14.85 -8.08
N ASP A 450 22.13 -15.62 -8.23
CA ASP A 450 23.00 -15.60 -9.40
C ASP A 450 22.28 -16.01 -10.71
N GLU A 451 21.09 -16.60 -10.61
CA GLU A 451 20.24 -16.96 -11.75
C GLU A 451 19.51 -15.76 -12.36
N LEU A 452 19.47 -14.62 -11.66
CA LEU A 452 18.73 -13.41 -12.02
C LEU A 452 19.66 -12.24 -12.33
N ASP A 453 19.32 -11.47 -13.36
CA ASP A 453 20.04 -10.23 -13.70
C ASP A 453 19.40 -9.00 -13.04
N LYS A 454 18.08 -9.06 -12.79
CA LYS A 454 17.27 -7.93 -12.36
C LYS A 454 16.01 -8.40 -11.62
N VAL A 455 15.58 -7.62 -10.62
CA VAL A 455 14.24 -7.72 -10.02
C VAL A 455 13.41 -6.47 -10.35
N ILE A 456 12.12 -6.63 -10.60
CA ILE A 456 11.21 -5.52 -10.89
C ILE A 456 9.96 -5.71 -10.04
N ARG A 457 9.67 -4.75 -9.17
CA ARG A 457 8.39 -4.69 -8.47
C ARG A 457 7.43 -3.74 -9.16
N ILE A 458 6.21 -4.22 -9.41
CA ILE A 458 5.12 -3.46 -10.02
C ILE A 458 3.98 -3.39 -8.99
N ASP A 459 4.02 -2.33 -8.16
CA ASP A 459 3.03 -2.07 -7.12
C ASP A 459 1.92 -1.10 -7.58
N GLN A 460 0.82 -1.03 -6.81
CA GLN A 460 -0.33 -0.15 -7.06
C GLN A 460 -0.11 1.30 -6.60
N ARG A 461 1.06 1.63 -6.03
CA ARG A 461 1.31 2.99 -5.54
C ARG A 461 1.24 3.99 -6.70
N ALA A 462 0.66 5.17 -6.45
CA ALA A 462 0.56 6.21 -7.47
C ALA A 462 1.92 6.48 -8.14
N ILE A 463 1.91 6.60 -9.47
CA ILE A 463 3.12 6.84 -10.28
C ILE A 463 3.85 8.12 -9.85
N GLY A 464 3.07 9.14 -9.48
CA GLY A 464 3.57 10.41 -8.99
C GLY A 464 2.48 11.14 -8.22
N ARG A 465 2.91 11.96 -7.27
CA ARG A 465 2.02 12.76 -6.41
C ARG A 465 1.68 14.14 -6.99
N THR A 466 2.21 14.46 -8.17
CA THR A 466 2.02 15.78 -8.80
C THR A 466 1.46 15.63 -10.21
N PRO A 467 0.73 16.65 -10.73
CA PRO A 467 0.22 16.66 -12.11
C PRO A 467 1.30 16.63 -13.20
N ARG A 468 2.58 16.79 -12.83
CA ARG A 468 3.72 16.68 -13.75
C ARG A 468 4.00 15.25 -14.20
N SER A 469 3.62 14.28 -13.37
CA SER A 469 3.72 12.87 -13.73
C SER A 469 2.47 12.47 -14.50
N ASN A 470 2.64 11.76 -15.60
CA ASN A 470 1.56 11.28 -16.47
C ASN A 470 2.06 10.06 -17.29
N PRO A 471 1.19 9.32 -17.99
CA PRO A 471 1.60 8.16 -18.79
C PRO A 471 2.75 8.46 -19.76
N ALA A 472 2.71 9.61 -20.45
CA ALA A 472 3.74 9.98 -21.42
C ALA A 472 5.11 10.25 -20.79
N THR A 473 5.17 10.87 -19.61
CA THR A 473 6.45 11.13 -18.91
C THR A 473 6.98 9.86 -18.25
N TYR A 474 6.11 9.03 -17.67
CA TYR A 474 6.55 7.84 -16.97
C TYR A 474 7.13 6.77 -17.90
N THR A 475 6.49 6.54 -19.05
CA THR A 475 6.96 5.59 -20.08
C THR A 475 8.12 6.14 -20.92
N ASP A 476 8.63 7.31 -20.59
CA ASP A 476 9.66 8.05 -21.35
C ASP A 476 9.25 8.42 -22.79
N LEU A 477 7.97 8.24 -23.14
CA LEU A 477 7.36 8.55 -24.45
C LEU A 477 7.39 10.04 -24.79
N PHE A 478 7.33 10.91 -23.79
CA PHE A 478 7.30 12.35 -24.03
C PHE A 478 8.63 12.89 -24.59
N THR A 479 9.74 12.19 -24.36
CA THR A 479 11.04 12.59 -24.91
C THR A 479 11.12 12.46 -26.43
N PRO A 480 10.83 11.30 -27.07
CA PRO A 480 10.79 11.20 -28.53
C PRO A 480 9.72 12.10 -29.16
N ILE A 481 8.57 12.32 -28.51
CA ILE A 481 7.56 13.28 -28.98
C ILE A 481 8.16 14.70 -29.02
N ARG A 482 8.80 15.16 -27.94
CA ARG A 482 9.45 16.49 -27.94
C ARG A 482 10.55 16.60 -29.00
N GLN A 483 11.32 15.54 -29.22
CA GLN A 483 12.32 15.50 -30.28
C GLN A 483 11.70 15.68 -31.67
N LEU A 484 10.58 15.00 -31.95
CA LEU A 484 9.84 15.18 -33.19
C LEU A 484 9.41 16.64 -33.38
N PHE A 485 8.85 17.28 -32.35
CA PHE A 485 8.42 18.68 -32.42
C PHE A 485 9.56 19.66 -32.72
N THR A 486 10.79 19.36 -32.28
CA THR A 486 11.97 20.19 -32.66
C THR A 486 12.37 20.09 -34.12
N GLN A 487 11.99 19.00 -34.80
CA GLN A 487 12.35 18.77 -36.19
C GLN A 487 11.40 19.46 -37.18
N LEU A 488 10.26 19.96 -36.70
CA LEU A 488 9.26 20.67 -37.50
C LEU A 488 9.81 21.98 -38.11
N PRO A 489 9.36 22.37 -39.32
CA PRO A 489 9.83 23.59 -40.00
C PRO A 489 9.70 24.85 -39.13
N GLU A 490 8.55 25.04 -38.47
CA GLU A 490 8.26 26.18 -37.62
C GLU A 490 9.23 26.25 -36.43
N SER A 491 9.52 25.10 -35.81
CA SER A 491 10.48 24.99 -34.72
C SER A 491 11.90 25.31 -35.15
N LYS A 492 12.32 24.83 -36.33
CA LYS A 492 13.66 25.09 -36.87
C LYS A 492 13.88 26.57 -37.17
N VAL A 493 12.90 27.24 -37.76
CA VAL A 493 12.96 28.69 -38.04
C VAL A 493 13.08 29.50 -36.75
N ARG A 494 12.37 29.11 -35.69
CA ARG A 494 12.37 29.79 -34.40
C ARG A 494 13.50 29.36 -33.45
N GLY A 495 14.33 28.39 -33.85
CA GLY A 495 15.42 27.87 -33.02
C GLY A 495 14.95 27.11 -31.77
N TYR A 496 13.74 26.57 -31.77
CA TYR A 496 13.20 25.85 -30.62
C TYR A 496 13.89 24.50 -30.42
N LYS A 497 14.23 24.23 -29.16
CA LYS A 497 14.86 22.98 -28.70
C LYS A 497 13.88 22.18 -27.83
N GLN A 498 14.26 20.96 -27.44
CA GLN A 498 13.41 20.05 -26.66
C GLN A 498 12.90 20.68 -25.35
N GLY A 499 13.70 21.58 -24.74
CA GLY A 499 13.31 22.32 -23.54
C GLY A 499 12.09 23.23 -23.73
N ARG A 500 11.87 23.79 -24.93
CA ARG A 500 10.68 24.63 -25.22
C ARG A 500 9.39 23.81 -25.12
N PHE A 501 9.45 22.56 -25.57
CA PHE A 501 8.34 21.60 -25.57
C PHE A 501 8.23 20.82 -24.25
N SER A 502 8.90 21.28 -23.18
CA SER A 502 8.90 20.63 -21.88
C SER A 502 8.11 21.46 -20.87
N PHE A 503 6.99 20.94 -20.36
CA PHE A 503 6.25 21.64 -19.30
C PHE A 503 7.03 21.71 -17.97
N ASN A 504 8.06 20.87 -17.80
CA ASN A 504 8.93 20.88 -16.61
C ASN A 504 10.03 21.94 -16.62
N VAL A 505 10.26 22.63 -17.75
CA VAL A 505 11.40 23.56 -17.92
C VAL A 505 10.89 24.95 -18.29
N ARG A 506 11.52 25.99 -17.73
CA ARG A 506 11.23 27.38 -18.11
C ARG A 506 11.55 27.61 -19.58
N GLY A 507 10.70 28.37 -20.26
CA GLY A 507 10.96 28.82 -21.62
C GLY A 507 9.82 28.58 -22.60
N GLY A 508 8.99 27.54 -22.42
CA GLY A 508 7.77 27.33 -23.23
C GLY A 508 6.54 26.87 -22.44
N ARG A 509 6.72 26.57 -21.16
CA ARG A 509 5.62 26.24 -20.23
C ARG A 509 4.81 27.49 -19.86
N CYS A 510 3.59 27.29 -19.39
CA CYS A 510 2.82 28.36 -18.74
C CYS A 510 3.47 28.72 -17.39
N GLU A 511 3.86 29.98 -17.20
CA GLU A 511 4.51 30.41 -15.95
C GLU A 511 3.51 30.58 -14.79
N ALA A 512 2.22 30.80 -15.06
CA ALA A 512 1.21 30.96 -14.00
C ALA A 512 0.99 29.67 -13.18
N CYS A 513 1.02 28.51 -13.83
CA CYS A 513 0.93 27.20 -13.15
C CYS A 513 2.26 26.45 -13.14
N GLU A 514 3.36 27.09 -13.54
CA GLU A 514 4.66 26.48 -13.73
C GLU A 514 4.66 25.16 -14.54
N GLY A 515 3.78 25.08 -15.54
CA GLY A 515 3.59 23.90 -16.39
C GLY A 515 2.76 22.76 -15.80
N ASN A 516 2.19 22.91 -14.61
CA ASN A 516 1.32 21.89 -14.01
C ASN A 516 -0.04 21.78 -14.73
N GLY A 517 -0.48 22.83 -15.41
CA GLY A 517 -1.83 22.94 -15.99
C GLY A 517 -2.93 23.22 -14.96
N ALA A 518 -2.62 23.05 -13.67
CA ALA A 518 -3.48 23.33 -12.54
C ALA A 518 -2.70 24.06 -11.43
N VAL A 519 -3.41 24.73 -10.55
CA VAL A 519 -2.90 25.39 -9.35
C VAL A 519 -3.46 24.65 -8.13
N LEU A 520 -2.60 24.34 -7.16
CA LEU A 520 -3.03 23.71 -5.91
C LEU A 520 -3.69 24.76 -5.03
N VAL A 521 -4.92 24.48 -4.60
CA VAL A 521 -5.67 25.30 -3.64
C VAL A 521 -5.69 24.54 -2.32
N GLU A 522 -5.05 25.15 -1.31
CA GLU A 522 -5.03 24.61 0.05
C GLU A 522 -6.38 24.86 0.74
N MET A 523 -6.92 23.82 1.37
CA MET A 523 -8.24 23.85 2.03
C MET A 523 -8.06 23.52 3.53
N GLU A 524 -8.76 24.22 4.43
CA GLU A 524 -8.53 24.04 5.88
C GLU A 524 -9.11 22.73 6.46
N PHE A 525 -10.22 22.22 5.91
CA PHE A 525 -10.96 21.07 6.46
C PHE A 525 -11.18 19.93 5.46
N LEU A 526 -10.87 20.16 4.19
CA LEU A 526 -11.00 19.19 3.10
C LEU A 526 -9.61 18.91 2.53
N ALA A 527 -9.48 17.82 1.78
CA ALA A 527 -8.24 17.56 1.05
C ALA A 527 -7.98 18.69 0.04
N ASP A 528 -6.71 19.10 -0.08
CA ASP A 528 -6.30 20.10 -1.08
C ASP A 528 -6.73 19.69 -2.49
N VAL A 529 -7.15 20.68 -3.28
CA VAL A 529 -7.71 20.42 -4.61
C VAL A 529 -6.89 21.12 -5.68
N TRP A 530 -6.63 20.42 -6.78
CA TRP A 530 -6.03 21.00 -7.98
C TRP A 530 -7.10 21.65 -8.84
N VAL A 531 -7.01 22.96 -9.04
CA VAL A 531 -7.94 23.71 -9.89
C VAL A 531 -7.27 24.04 -11.23
N THR A 532 -7.98 23.84 -12.33
CA THR A 532 -7.48 24.13 -13.69
C THR A 532 -6.97 25.56 -13.79
N CYS A 533 -5.77 25.74 -14.36
CA CYS A 533 -5.13 27.04 -14.48
C CYS A 533 -5.87 27.93 -15.49
N GLU A 534 -6.37 29.08 -15.03
CA GLU A 534 -7.09 30.05 -15.87
C GLU A 534 -6.22 30.63 -17.00
N ALA A 535 -4.92 30.79 -16.78
CA ALA A 535 -4.04 31.44 -17.76
C ALA A 535 -3.75 30.59 -19.01
N CYS A 536 -3.75 29.26 -18.86
CA CYS A 536 -3.49 28.33 -19.97
C CYS A 536 -4.63 27.35 -20.24
N GLU A 537 -5.73 27.44 -19.49
CA GLU A 537 -6.89 26.55 -19.61
C GLU A 537 -6.48 25.06 -19.55
N GLY A 538 -5.55 24.71 -18.66
CA GLY A 538 -5.03 23.35 -18.54
C GLY A 538 -3.96 22.95 -19.55
N LYS A 539 -3.68 23.74 -20.60
CA LYS A 539 -2.78 23.36 -21.72
C LYS A 539 -1.30 23.28 -21.36
N ARG A 540 -0.89 23.72 -20.16
CA ARG A 540 0.49 23.64 -19.62
C ARG A 540 1.57 24.47 -20.35
N PHE A 541 1.29 24.99 -21.54
CA PHE A 541 2.24 25.71 -22.40
C PHE A 541 1.79 27.15 -22.71
N ASP A 542 2.75 27.99 -23.11
CA ASP A 542 2.45 29.32 -23.64
C ASP A 542 1.92 29.28 -25.08
N ARG A 543 1.26 30.37 -25.51
CA ARG A 543 0.62 30.46 -26.84
C ARG A 543 1.60 30.30 -27.99
N GLU A 544 2.83 30.78 -27.82
CA GLU A 544 3.88 30.68 -28.85
C GLU A 544 4.30 29.22 -29.08
N THR A 545 4.42 28.43 -28.02
CA THR A 545 4.75 27.00 -28.08
C THR A 545 3.61 26.22 -28.72
N LEU A 546 2.36 26.54 -28.37
CA LEU A 546 1.16 25.90 -28.92
C LEU A 546 0.94 26.21 -30.41
N SER A 547 1.57 27.24 -30.97
CA SER A 547 1.47 27.56 -32.39
C SER A 547 2.23 26.58 -33.31
N VAL A 548 3.12 25.76 -32.76
CA VAL A 548 3.80 24.69 -33.49
C VAL A 548 2.93 23.44 -33.51
N LYS A 549 2.65 22.91 -34.70
CA LYS A 549 1.72 21.79 -34.88
C LYS A 549 2.33 20.64 -35.68
N TYR A 550 2.06 19.41 -35.26
CA TYR A 550 2.29 18.19 -36.03
C TYR A 550 0.93 17.64 -36.48
N ARG A 551 0.68 17.56 -37.80
CA ARG A 551 -0.60 17.08 -38.37
C ARG A 551 -1.81 17.74 -37.67
N GLU A 552 -1.85 19.07 -37.64
CA GLU A 552 -2.87 19.90 -36.96
C GLU A 552 -2.88 19.92 -35.43
N HIS A 553 -2.14 19.03 -34.76
CA HIS A 553 -2.09 18.93 -33.30
C HIS A 553 -0.89 19.67 -32.72
N SER A 554 -1.14 20.59 -31.79
CA SER A 554 -0.09 21.17 -30.93
C SER A 554 0.41 20.13 -29.92
N ILE A 555 1.49 20.44 -29.21
CA ILE A 555 2.00 19.52 -28.19
C ILE A 555 1.02 19.31 -27.02
N ALA A 556 0.19 20.31 -26.70
CA ALA A 556 -0.86 20.13 -25.71
C ALA A 556 -1.99 19.25 -26.26
N ASP A 557 -2.37 19.41 -27.53
CA ASP A 557 -3.39 18.58 -28.15
C ASP A 557 -2.95 17.11 -28.16
N VAL A 558 -1.67 16.83 -28.46
CA VAL A 558 -1.10 15.47 -28.36
C VAL A 558 -1.20 14.88 -26.96
N LEU A 559 -1.03 15.69 -25.91
CA LEU A 559 -1.18 15.23 -24.53
C LEU A 559 -2.64 14.96 -24.14
N GLU A 560 -3.60 15.55 -24.86
CA GLU A 560 -5.03 15.33 -24.63
C GLU A 560 -5.61 14.15 -25.42
N LEU A 561 -4.85 13.57 -26.36
CA LEU A 561 -5.25 12.37 -27.09
C LEU A 561 -5.31 11.15 -26.17
N GLU A 562 -6.31 10.30 -26.39
CA GLU A 562 -6.31 8.93 -25.91
C GLU A 562 -5.14 8.15 -26.54
N ILE A 563 -4.69 7.10 -25.87
CA ILE A 563 -3.54 6.31 -26.31
C ILE A 563 -3.80 5.64 -27.67
N ASP A 564 -5.03 5.19 -27.92
CA ASP A 564 -5.43 4.60 -29.21
C ASP A 564 -5.34 5.62 -30.35
N ASP A 565 -5.84 6.84 -30.14
CA ASP A 565 -5.76 7.92 -31.13
C ASP A 565 -4.31 8.37 -31.37
N ALA A 566 -3.52 8.45 -30.30
CA ALA A 566 -2.10 8.74 -30.41
C ALA A 566 -1.36 7.64 -31.19
N LEU A 567 -1.72 6.37 -31.01
CA LEU A 567 -1.11 5.24 -31.71
C LEU A 567 -1.38 5.36 -33.22
N GLU A 568 -2.59 5.72 -33.62
CA GLU A 568 -2.93 5.99 -35.02
C GLU A 568 -2.14 7.20 -35.57
N LEU A 569 -2.09 8.31 -34.82
CA LEU A 569 -1.38 9.52 -35.21
C LEU A 569 0.12 9.27 -35.45
N PHE A 570 0.75 8.46 -34.60
CA PHE A 570 2.19 8.19 -34.59
C PHE A 570 2.58 6.83 -35.20
N ALA A 571 1.68 6.13 -35.87
CA ALA A 571 1.92 4.80 -36.45
C ALA A 571 3.19 4.73 -37.34
N ASN A 572 3.53 5.82 -38.02
CA ASN A 572 4.70 5.91 -38.91
C ASN A 572 6.01 6.27 -38.19
N ILE A 573 6.01 6.39 -36.86
CA ILE A 573 7.21 6.73 -36.06
C ILE A 573 7.47 5.56 -35.09
N PRO A 574 8.30 4.57 -35.48
CA PRO A 574 8.45 3.32 -34.74
C PRO A 574 8.82 3.49 -33.26
N GLN A 575 9.69 4.46 -32.96
CA GLN A 575 10.13 4.71 -31.58
C GLN A 575 9.00 5.18 -30.65
N ILE A 576 7.97 5.82 -31.20
CA ILE A 576 6.78 6.29 -30.46
C ILE A 576 5.71 5.19 -30.49
N ALA A 577 5.47 4.61 -31.67
CA ALA A 577 4.44 3.59 -31.88
C ALA A 577 4.63 2.35 -31.01
N VAL A 578 5.86 1.88 -30.79
CA VAL A 578 6.12 0.71 -29.93
C VAL A 578 5.64 0.93 -28.50
N VAL A 579 5.90 2.11 -27.92
CA VAL A 579 5.50 2.43 -26.54
C VAL A 579 3.98 2.66 -26.44
N LEU A 580 3.38 3.25 -27.46
CA LEU A 580 1.93 3.39 -27.53
C LEU A 580 1.25 2.02 -27.68
N GLN A 581 1.83 1.11 -28.47
CA GLN A 581 1.31 -0.25 -28.62
C GLN A 581 1.39 -1.02 -27.30
N THR A 582 2.46 -0.90 -26.52
CA THR A 582 2.53 -1.57 -25.21
C THR A 582 1.49 -1.02 -24.23
N LEU A 583 1.23 0.29 -24.26
CA LEU A 583 0.15 0.90 -23.46
C LEU A 583 -1.25 0.42 -23.91
N HIS A 584 -1.47 0.29 -25.22
CA HIS A 584 -2.69 -0.30 -25.76
C HIS A 584 -2.86 -1.77 -25.33
N ASP A 585 -1.80 -2.57 -25.48
CA ASP A 585 -1.81 -4.01 -25.17
C ASP A 585 -2.15 -4.27 -23.69
N VAL A 586 -1.68 -3.43 -22.76
CA VAL A 586 -2.04 -3.52 -21.33
C VAL A 586 -3.45 -3.00 -21.01
N GLY A 587 -4.24 -2.63 -22.02
CA GLY A 587 -5.63 -2.21 -21.88
C GLY A 587 -5.82 -0.75 -21.47
N LEU A 588 -4.82 0.11 -21.69
CA LEU A 588 -4.89 1.54 -21.35
C LEU A 588 -5.23 2.43 -22.56
N GLY A 589 -5.73 1.87 -23.66
CA GLY A 589 -6.05 2.62 -24.87
C GLY A 589 -6.90 3.88 -24.66
N TYR A 590 -7.77 3.87 -23.65
CA TYR A 590 -8.72 4.93 -23.32
C TYR A 590 -8.17 6.08 -22.46
N ILE A 591 -6.99 5.94 -21.83
CA ILE A 591 -6.47 7.02 -20.98
C ILE A 591 -5.77 8.07 -21.85
N LYS A 592 -5.77 9.32 -21.40
CA LYS A 592 -5.04 10.39 -22.11
C LYS A 592 -3.56 10.34 -21.81
N LEU A 593 -2.71 10.64 -22.81
CA LEU A 593 -1.25 10.67 -22.64
C LEU A 593 -0.76 11.62 -21.53
N GLY A 594 -1.43 12.75 -21.39
CA GLY A 594 -1.15 13.81 -20.43
C GLY A 594 -1.91 13.71 -19.12
N GLN A 595 -2.76 12.67 -18.94
CA GLN A 595 -3.61 12.51 -17.75
C GLN A 595 -2.76 12.58 -16.47
N PRO A 596 -3.07 13.49 -15.53
CA PRO A 596 -2.32 13.61 -14.29
C PRO A 596 -2.22 12.27 -13.54
N ALA A 597 -1.04 11.90 -13.07
CA ALA A 597 -0.83 10.66 -12.32
C ALA A 597 -1.70 10.52 -11.06
N PRO A 598 -1.99 11.60 -10.29
CA PRO A 598 -2.90 11.50 -9.14
C PRO A 598 -4.35 11.12 -9.49
N THR A 599 -4.76 11.29 -10.75
CA THR A 599 -6.11 10.94 -11.22
C THR A 599 -6.16 9.57 -11.91
N LEU A 600 -5.08 8.79 -11.86
CA LEU A 600 -5.07 7.40 -12.30
C LEU A 600 -5.47 6.50 -11.13
N SER A 601 -6.30 5.50 -11.40
CA SER A 601 -6.57 4.42 -10.45
C SER A 601 -5.29 3.61 -10.15
N GLY A 602 -5.29 2.88 -9.04
CA GLY A 602 -4.16 2.00 -8.67
C GLY A 602 -3.81 0.99 -9.77
N GLY A 603 -4.83 0.35 -10.36
CA GLY A 603 -4.66 -0.59 -11.46
C GLY A 603 -4.19 0.06 -12.78
N GLU A 604 -4.64 1.28 -13.11
CA GLU A 604 -4.09 2.02 -14.25
C GLU A 604 -2.62 2.39 -14.02
N ALA A 605 -2.29 2.88 -12.82
CA ALA A 605 -0.94 3.22 -12.44
C ALA A 605 0.01 2.02 -12.57
N GLN A 606 -0.43 0.85 -12.12
CA GLN A 606 0.30 -0.41 -12.22
C GLN A 606 0.52 -0.84 -13.67
N ARG A 607 -0.51 -0.74 -14.53
CA ARG A 607 -0.41 -1.09 -15.96
C ARG A 607 0.52 -0.16 -16.74
N VAL A 608 0.58 1.14 -16.40
CA VAL A 608 1.57 2.05 -16.97
C VAL A 608 2.99 1.64 -16.58
N LYS A 609 3.20 1.19 -15.34
CA LYS A 609 4.50 0.64 -14.88
C LYS A 609 4.88 -0.63 -15.64
N LEU A 610 3.92 -1.53 -15.82
CA LEU A 610 4.10 -2.75 -16.61
C LEU A 610 4.49 -2.43 -18.06
N SER A 611 3.79 -1.48 -18.70
CA SER A 611 4.09 -1.05 -20.07
C SER A 611 5.53 -0.53 -20.22
N LYS A 612 6.04 0.24 -19.25
CA LYS A 612 7.43 0.72 -19.25
C LYS A 612 8.43 -0.43 -19.30
N GLU A 613 8.18 -1.52 -18.58
CA GLU A 613 9.10 -2.65 -18.53
C GLU A 613 8.95 -3.57 -19.75
N LEU A 614 7.75 -3.68 -20.34
CA LEU A 614 7.53 -4.40 -21.61
C LEU A 614 8.28 -3.78 -22.79
N CYS A 615 8.52 -2.46 -22.76
CA CYS A 615 9.33 -1.77 -23.77
C CYS A 615 10.82 -2.12 -23.72
N ARG A 616 11.31 -2.72 -22.62
CA ARG A 616 12.72 -3.06 -22.47
C ARG A 616 13.01 -4.43 -23.09
N LYS A 617 14.23 -4.60 -23.62
CA LYS A 617 14.67 -5.91 -24.09
C LYS A 617 14.78 -6.87 -22.91
N SER A 618 14.05 -7.98 -22.98
CA SER A 618 14.13 -9.04 -21.98
C SER A 618 15.45 -9.80 -22.10
N THR A 619 16.06 -10.12 -20.96
CA THR A 619 17.22 -11.03 -20.87
C THR A 619 16.84 -12.48 -20.63
N GLY A 620 15.55 -12.76 -20.37
CA GLY A 620 15.06 -14.07 -19.91
C GLY A 620 15.52 -14.44 -18.50
N ARG A 621 16.08 -13.50 -17.73
CA ARG A 621 16.57 -13.70 -16.36
C ARG A 621 16.12 -12.57 -15.43
N THR A 622 14.96 -11.99 -15.72
CA THR A 622 14.34 -10.97 -14.88
C THR A 622 13.26 -11.59 -14.00
N LEU A 623 13.20 -11.19 -12.74
CA LEU A 623 12.09 -11.52 -11.84
C LEU A 623 11.11 -10.34 -11.76
N TYR A 624 9.86 -10.55 -12.16
CA TYR A 624 8.77 -9.59 -12.03
C TYR A 624 7.92 -9.95 -10.82
N LEU A 625 7.78 -9.02 -9.87
CA LEU A 625 6.92 -9.14 -8.69
C LEU A 625 5.72 -8.21 -8.85
N LEU A 626 4.51 -8.77 -8.87
CA LEU A 626 3.26 -8.02 -8.98
C LEU A 626 2.40 -8.24 -7.75
N ASP A 627 1.90 -7.15 -7.17
CA ASP A 627 1.01 -7.18 -6.01
C ASP A 627 -0.42 -6.89 -6.48
N GLU A 628 -1.30 -7.88 -6.38
CA GLU A 628 -2.72 -7.87 -6.77
C GLU A 628 -2.97 -7.13 -8.10
N PRO A 629 -2.41 -7.61 -9.23
CA PRO A 629 -2.52 -6.90 -10.50
C PRO A 629 -3.91 -6.94 -11.14
N THR A 630 -4.85 -7.73 -10.59
CA THR A 630 -6.24 -7.76 -11.05
C THR A 630 -7.18 -6.80 -10.32
N THR A 631 -6.70 -6.06 -9.32
CA THR A 631 -7.51 -5.03 -8.66
C THR A 631 -8.10 -4.05 -9.67
N GLY A 632 -9.42 -3.89 -9.63
CA GLY A 632 -10.19 -3.04 -10.53
C GLY A 632 -10.23 -3.43 -12.00
N LEU A 633 -9.94 -4.69 -12.30
CA LEU A 633 -10.06 -5.23 -13.65
C LEU A 633 -11.34 -6.05 -13.81
N HIS A 634 -12.07 -5.76 -14.88
CA HIS A 634 -13.13 -6.63 -15.37
C HIS A 634 -12.54 -7.94 -15.94
N PHE A 635 -13.32 -9.02 -15.97
CA PHE A 635 -12.88 -10.35 -16.46
C PHE A 635 -12.13 -10.31 -17.81
N ALA A 636 -12.66 -9.56 -18.78
CA ALA A 636 -12.03 -9.38 -20.10
C ALA A 636 -10.66 -8.67 -20.05
N ASP A 637 -10.45 -7.80 -19.06
CA ASP A 637 -9.19 -7.09 -18.86
C ASP A 637 -8.17 -7.97 -18.11
N ILE A 638 -8.65 -8.83 -17.20
CA ILE A 638 -7.84 -9.89 -16.57
C ILE A 638 -7.27 -10.83 -17.64
N GLU A 639 -8.09 -11.26 -18.61
CA GLU A 639 -7.64 -12.12 -19.71
C GLU A 639 -6.48 -11.50 -20.51
N ARG A 640 -6.59 -10.21 -20.85
CA ARG A 640 -5.53 -9.46 -21.55
C ARG A 640 -4.27 -9.34 -20.71
N LEU A 641 -4.42 -9.03 -19.42
CA LEU A 641 -3.30 -8.93 -18.49
C LEU A 641 -2.58 -10.29 -18.38
N LEU A 642 -3.30 -11.39 -18.20
CA LEU A 642 -2.74 -12.73 -18.13
C LEU A 642 -1.98 -13.10 -19.42
N ALA A 643 -2.51 -12.73 -20.59
CA ALA A 643 -1.80 -12.94 -21.85
C ALA A 643 -0.44 -12.23 -21.90
N ILE A 644 -0.34 -11.04 -21.31
CA ILE A 644 0.92 -10.28 -21.21
C ILE A 644 1.87 -10.91 -20.20
N LEU A 645 1.37 -11.30 -19.02
CA LEU A 645 2.20 -11.91 -17.99
C LEU A 645 2.73 -13.29 -18.42
N HIS A 646 1.92 -14.08 -19.11
CA HIS A 646 2.39 -15.32 -19.74
C HIS A 646 3.41 -15.06 -20.83
N ARG A 647 3.25 -14.01 -21.66
CA ARG A 647 4.27 -13.62 -22.65
C ARG A 647 5.61 -13.27 -22.00
N LEU A 648 5.60 -12.64 -20.82
CA LEU A 648 6.82 -12.39 -20.05
C LEU A 648 7.46 -13.69 -19.58
N ALA A 649 6.67 -14.63 -19.06
CA ALA A 649 7.14 -15.95 -18.65
C ALA A 649 7.69 -16.77 -19.84
N ASP A 650 7.02 -16.73 -21.00
CA ASP A 650 7.46 -17.39 -22.23
C ASP A 650 8.79 -16.85 -22.76
N GLY A 651 9.10 -15.58 -22.44
CA GLY A 651 10.42 -14.99 -22.69
C GLY A 651 11.53 -15.52 -21.78
N GLY A 652 11.25 -16.48 -20.90
CA GLY A 652 12.17 -17.06 -19.91
C GLY A 652 12.22 -16.32 -18.57
N ASN A 653 11.50 -15.19 -18.44
CA ASN A 653 11.47 -14.43 -17.20
C ASN A 653 10.64 -15.16 -16.14
N THR A 654 10.87 -14.80 -14.87
CA THR A 654 10.05 -15.32 -13.77
C THR A 654 9.01 -14.26 -13.41
N VAL A 655 7.75 -14.67 -13.30
CA VAL A 655 6.66 -13.78 -12.88
C VAL A 655 6.09 -14.34 -11.59
N VAL A 656 6.19 -13.57 -10.50
CA VAL A 656 5.60 -13.90 -9.20
C VAL A 656 4.50 -12.89 -8.92
N VAL A 657 3.30 -13.39 -8.67
CA VAL A 657 2.12 -12.57 -8.44
C VAL A 657 1.54 -12.89 -7.07
N ILE A 658 1.23 -11.87 -6.26
CA ILE A 658 0.38 -12.03 -5.08
C ILE A 658 -1.07 -11.85 -5.55
N GLU A 659 -1.89 -12.88 -5.43
CA GLU A 659 -3.28 -12.82 -5.91
C GLU A 659 -4.25 -13.65 -5.08
N HIS A 660 -5.50 -13.20 -5.15
CA HIS A 660 -6.68 -13.85 -4.61
C HIS A 660 -7.65 -14.25 -5.73
N ASN A 661 -7.53 -13.66 -6.92
CA ASN A 661 -8.42 -13.95 -8.05
C ASN A 661 -8.22 -15.37 -8.59
N THR A 662 -9.29 -16.17 -8.60
CA THR A 662 -9.26 -17.58 -9.01
C THR A 662 -8.86 -17.77 -10.47
N ASP A 663 -9.16 -16.82 -11.35
CA ASP A 663 -8.78 -16.88 -12.76
C ASP A 663 -7.27 -16.72 -12.94
N VAL A 664 -6.59 -15.95 -12.10
CA VAL A 664 -5.12 -15.85 -12.11
C VAL A 664 -4.48 -17.08 -11.50
N ILE A 665 -5.02 -17.53 -10.37
CA ILE A 665 -4.46 -18.67 -9.63
C ILE A 665 -4.55 -19.94 -10.48
N LYS A 666 -5.68 -20.18 -11.16
CA LYS A 666 -5.87 -21.39 -11.99
C LYS A 666 -4.98 -21.40 -13.24
N THR A 667 -4.54 -20.25 -13.74
CA THR A 667 -3.64 -20.17 -14.90
C THR A 667 -2.17 -20.24 -14.51
N ALA A 668 -1.84 -20.21 -13.22
CA ALA A 668 -0.46 -20.24 -12.76
C ALA A 668 0.24 -21.59 -12.99
N ASP A 669 1.55 -21.56 -13.23
CA ASP A 669 2.34 -22.79 -13.36
C ASP A 669 2.65 -23.38 -11.98
N TRP A 670 2.89 -22.52 -10.99
CA TRP A 670 3.19 -22.88 -9.61
C TRP A 670 2.40 -22.01 -8.62
N ILE A 671 1.97 -22.59 -7.52
CA ILE A 671 1.30 -21.91 -6.41
C ILE A 671 2.13 -22.09 -5.14
N LEU A 672 2.25 -21.01 -4.37
CA LEU A 672 2.71 -21.03 -3.01
C LEU A 672 1.61 -20.50 -2.09
N ASP A 673 0.98 -21.38 -1.33
CA ASP A 673 -0.13 -21.03 -0.45
C ASP A 673 0.36 -20.80 0.99
N ILE A 674 0.21 -19.55 1.47
CA ILE A 674 0.65 -19.12 2.81
C ILE A 674 -0.56 -19.00 3.74
N GLY A 675 -0.50 -19.61 4.92
CA GLY A 675 -1.63 -19.66 5.85
C GLY A 675 -1.30 -20.48 7.11
N PRO A 676 -2.26 -21.28 7.63
CA PRO A 676 -3.63 -21.49 7.15
C PRO A 676 -4.58 -20.32 7.44
N GLU A 677 -4.29 -19.51 8.45
CA GLU A 677 -5.09 -18.33 8.84
C GLU A 677 -4.30 -17.01 8.68
N GLY A 678 -4.93 -15.89 8.99
CA GLY A 678 -4.30 -14.58 9.05
C GLY A 678 -3.66 -14.29 10.41
N GLY A 679 -2.74 -13.31 10.47
CA GLY A 679 -2.16 -12.83 11.72
C GLY A 679 -1.39 -13.92 12.46
N ALA A 680 -1.64 -14.07 13.76
CA ALA A 680 -0.92 -15.04 14.61
C ALA A 680 -1.13 -16.51 14.18
N GLY A 681 -2.25 -16.83 13.53
CA GLY A 681 -2.54 -18.18 13.01
C GLY A 681 -1.93 -18.48 11.64
N GLY A 682 -1.24 -17.50 11.03
CA GLY A 682 -0.62 -17.63 9.71
C GLY A 682 0.89 -17.87 9.74
N GLY A 683 1.52 -17.54 8.61
CA GLY A 683 2.97 -17.53 8.47
C GLY A 683 3.62 -18.88 8.19
N LEU A 684 2.84 -19.88 7.78
CA LEU A 684 3.31 -21.20 7.34
C LEU A 684 3.03 -21.41 5.85
N VAL A 685 3.84 -22.26 5.21
CA VAL A 685 3.52 -22.79 3.89
C VAL A 685 2.52 -23.93 4.07
N VAL A 686 1.31 -23.75 3.56
CA VAL A 686 0.22 -24.74 3.67
C VAL A 686 0.30 -25.74 2.52
N ALA A 687 0.58 -25.24 1.31
CA ALA A 687 0.75 -26.04 0.12
C ALA A 687 1.69 -25.35 -0.88
N GLU A 688 2.47 -26.13 -1.62
CA GLU A 688 3.26 -25.66 -2.76
C GLU A 688 3.13 -26.67 -3.91
N GLY A 689 3.01 -26.21 -5.16
CA GLY A 689 2.90 -27.10 -6.31
C GLY A 689 2.13 -26.52 -7.48
N SER A 690 1.77 -27.36 -8.45
CA SER A 690 0.84 -26.94 -9.52
C SER A 690 -0.56 -26.68 -8.92
N PRO A 691 -1.42 -25.89 -9.60
CA PRO A 691 -2.80 -25.70 -9.17
C PRO A 691 -3.58 -26.99 -8.93
N GLU A 692 -3.36 -28.02 -9.75
CA GLU A 692 -3.99 -29.34 -9.58
C GLU A 692 -3.50 -30.03 -8.31
N HIS A 693 -2.22 -29.92 -7.97
CA HIS A 693 -1.68 -30.47 -6.74
C HIS A 693 -2.25 -29.76 -5.51
N VAL A 694 -2.22 -28.42 -5.51
CA VAL A 694 -2.75 -27.62 -4.39
C VAL A 694 -4.24 -27.89 -4.18
N ALA A 695 -5.02 -28.10 -5.24
CA ALA A 695 -6.43 -28.47 -5.15
C ALA A 695 -6.69 -29.80 -4.41
N THR A 696 -5.69 -30.69 -4.29
CA THR A 696 -5.82 -31.94 -3.52
C THR A 696 -5.54 -31.78 -2.02
N ILE A 697 -5.03 -30.62 -1.59
CA ILE A 697 -4.64 -30.38 -0.20
C ILE A 697 -5.82 -29.80 0.58
N GLU A 698 -6.49 -30.63 1.39
CA GLU A 698 -7.67 -30.21 2.18
C GLU A 698 -7.38 -29.06 3.16
N ALA A 699 -6.14 -28.99 3.68
CA ALA A 699 -5.72 -27.95 4.61
C ALA A 699 -5.58 -26.56 3.96
N SER A 700 -5.49 -26.48 2.61
CA SER A 700 -5.33 -25.23 1.87
C SER A 700 -6.69 -24.58 1.60
N PRO A 701 -6.96 -23.38 2.16
CA PRO A 701 -8.18 -22.64 1.82
C PRO A 701 -8.28 -22.34 0.32
N THR A 702 -7.14 -22.09 -0.33
CA THR A 702 -7.06 -21.88 -1.78
C THR A 702 -7.33 -23.19 -2.54
N GLY A 703 -6.77 -24.32 -2.10
CA GLY A 703 -6.99 -25.63 -2.70
C GLY A 703 -8.46 -26.06 -2.73
N GLN A 704 -9.19 -25.82 -1.63
CA GLN A 704 -10.63 -26.10 -1.53
C GLN A 704 -11.45 -25.38 -2.62
N ILE A 705 -11.05 -24.16 -2.99
CA ILE A 705 -11.73 -23.37 -4.04
C ILE A 705 -11.28 -23.82 -5.42
N LEU A 706 -9.97 -24.06 -5.60
CA LEU A 706 -9.40 -24.50 -6.88
C LEU A 706 -10.01 -25.82 -7.36
N GLY A 707 -10.37 -26.73 -6.44
CA GLY A 707 -11.08 -27.96 -6.80
C GLY A 707 -12.35 -27.71 -7.63
N ASN A 708 -13.11 -26.67 -7.31
CA ASN A 708 -14.34 -26.31 -8.05
C ASN A 708 -14.03 -25.61 -9.38
N VAL A 709 -12.98 -24.79 -9.42
CA VAL A 709 -12.60 -23.98 -10.58
C VAL A 709 -11.88 -24.80 -11.66
N LEU A 710 -11.12 -25.83 -11.25
CA LEU A 710 -10.41 -26.75 -12.15
C LEU A 710 -11.31 -27.89 -12.67
N ALA A 711 -12.41 -28.18 -11.98
CA ALA A 711 -13.39 -29.15 -12.44
C ALA A 711 -14.09 -28.67 -13.74
N PRO A 712 -14.50 -29.60 -14.63
CA PRO A 712 -15.33 -29.24 -15.77
C PRO A 712 -16.62 -28.55 -15.28
N PRO A 713 -17.14 -27.56 -16.04
CA PRO A 713 -18.15 -26.64 -15.55
C PRO A 713 -19.34 -27.39 -14.97
N ALA A 714 -19.64 -27.12 -13.69
CA ALA A 714 -20.96 -27.40 -13.14
C ALA A 714 -22.00 -26.55 -13.89
N ALA A 715 -23.26 -26.99 -13.87
CA ALA A 715 -24.35 -26.17 -14.39
C ALA A 715 -24.28 -24.77 -13.74
N PRO A 716 -24.58 -23.69 -14.49
CA PRO A 716 -24.56 -22.34 -13.95
C PRO A 716 -25.39 -22.29 -12.66
N PRO A 717 -24.95 -21.55 -11.63
CA PRO A 717 -25.70 -21.42 -10.39
C PRO A 717 -27.14 -21.00 -10.70
N ALA A 718 -28.10 -21.53 -9.94
CA ALA A 718 -29.49 -21.14 -10.09
C ALA A 718 -29.61 -19.64 -9.79
N ILE A 719 -29.79 -18.84 -10.84
CA ILE A 719 -29.85 -17.39 -10.71
C ILE A 719 -31.26 -17.03 -10.20
N PRO A 720 -31.39 -16.25 -9.11
CA PRO A 720 -32.69 -15.79 -8.64
C PRO A 720 -33.42 -15.06 -9.78
N ALA A 721 -34.62 -15.53 -10.11
CA ALA A 721 -35.34 -15.10 -11.32
C ALA A 721 -36.25 -13.90 -11.11
N GLU A 722 -36.43 -13.40 -9.88
CA GLU A 722 -37.43 -12.38 -9.58
C GLU A 722 -36.91 -11.36 -8.57
N PHE A 723 -37.04 -10.08 -8.94
CA PHE A 723 -36.84 -8.92 -8.08
C PHE A 723 -38.11 -8.70 -7.26
N ASP A 724 -38.03 -8.80 -5.94
CA ASP A 724 -39.15 -8.52 -5.03
C ASP A 724 -39.07 -7.04 -4.57
N ASP A 725 -40.09 -6.24 -4.89
CA ASP A 725 -40.15 -4.81 -4.53
C ASP A 725 -40.41 -4.66 -3.02
N HIS A 726 -39.35 -4.38 -2.24
CA HIS A 726 -39.41 -4.22 -0.78
C HIS A 726 -39.68 -2.78 -0.28
N GLY A 727 -40.12 -1.84 -1.15
CA GLY A 727 -40.28 -0.43 -0.76
C GLY A 727 -41.57 -0.06 -0.02
N ASN A 728 -41.49 0.24 1.29
CA ASN A 728 -42.56 0.89 2.07
C ASN A 728 -42.26 2.39 2.30
N GLY A 729 -42.36 3.21 1.24
CA GLY A 729 -42.10 4.66 1.29
C GLY A 729 -42.67 5.47 0.11
N ALA A 730 -42.72 6.81 0.25
CA ALA A 730 -43.31 7.73 -0.74
C ALA A 730 -42.41 8.06 -1.96
N ILE A 731 -41.10 7.83 -1.84
CA ILE A 731 -40.11 7.90 -2.94
C ILE A 731 -39.47 6.51 -3.02
N ARG A 732 -39.63 5.82 -4.15
CA ARG A 732 -39.23 4.41 -4.32
C ARG A 732 -37.91 4.20 -5.04
N GLU A 733 -37.46 5.18 -5.81
CA GLU A 733 -36.25 5.08 -6.65
C GLU A 733 -35.51 6.41 -6.77
N ILE A 734 -34.21 6.33 -7.03
CA ILE A 734 -33.35 7.42 -7.45
C ILE A 734 -33.29 7.36 -8.98
N GLU A 735 -33.83 8.37 -9.65
CA GLU A 735 -33.82 8.47 -11.11
C GLU A 735 -32.68 9.39 -11.56
N ILE A 736 -31.77 8.84 -12.35
CA ILE A 736 -30.71 9.56 -13.05
C ILE A 736 -31.17 9.73 -14.49
N VAL A 737 -31.24 10.98 -14.96
CA VAL A 737 -31.68 11.32 -16.33
C VAL A 737 -30.62 12.15 -17.03
N GLY A 738 -30.22 11.71 -18.22
CA GLY A 738 -29.32 12.43 -19.12
C GLY A 738 -27.91 12.64 -18.59
N ALA A 739 -27.37 11.70 -17.80
CA ALA A 739 -26.03 11.84 -17.25
C ALA A 739 -24.97 11.84 -18.38
N CYS A 740 -24.21 12.94 -18.47
CA CYS A 740 -23.20 13.19 -19.51
C CYS A 740 -21.83 13.60 -18.92
N MET A 741 -21.55 13.23 -17.67
CA MET A 741 -20.29 13.53 -17.00
C MET A 741 -19.15 12.68 -17.60
N HIS A 742 -17.97 13.27 -17.84
CA HIS A 742 -16.81 12.62 -18.46
C HIS A 742 -17.15 11.86 -19.76
N ASN A 743 -17.06 10.53 -19.76
CA ASN A 743 -17.34 9.71 -20.94
C ASN A 743 -18.78 9.15 -20.96
N LEU A 744 -19.64 9.45 -19.98
CA LEU A 744 -21.05 9.04 -20.00
C LEU A 744 -21.79 9.67 -21.20
N LYS A 745 -22.59 8.86 -21.90
CA LYS A 745 -23.28 9.25 -23.14
C LYS A 745 -24.80 9.26 -22.93
N ASN A 746 -25.30 10.30 -22.25
CA ASN A 746 -26.73 10.51 -21.97
C ASN A 746 -27.38 9.29 -21.29
N VAL A 747 -26.83 8.94 -20.13
CA VAL A 747 -27.23 7.74 -19.38
C VAL A 747 -28.46 8.02 -18.53
N ASP A 748 -29.48 7.18 -18.72
CA ASP A 748 -30.70 7.12 -17.91
C ASP A 748 -30.71 5.82 -17.09
N VAL A 749 -30.75 5.91 -15.76
CA VAL A 749 -30.72 4.75 -14.84
C VAL A 749 -31.65 5.00 -13.67
N ARG A 750 -32.35 3.95 -13.23
CA ARG A 750 -33.19 3.97 -12.03
C ARG A 750 -32.60 3.05 -10.98
N ILE A 751 -32.34 3.57 -9.79
CA ILE A 751 -31.77 2.82 -8.68
C ILE A 751 -32.84 2.70 -7.59
N PRO A 752 -33.35 1.50 -7.29
CA PRO A 752 -34.36 1.30 -6.26
C PRO A 752 -33.78 1.63 -4.88
N ARG A 753 -34.61 2.19 -4.00
CA ARG A 753 -34.26 2.36 -2.59
C ARG A 753 -34.29 1.02 -1.87
N ASP A 754 -33.55 0.95 -0.76
CA ASP A 754 -33.53 -0.19 0.16
C ASP A 754 -33.09 -1.50 -0.53
N ALA A 755 -32.31 -1.35 -1.60
CA ALA A 755 -31.78 -2.43 -2.43
C ALA A 755 -30.26 -2.29 -2.60
N MET A 756 -29.62 -3.41 -2.94
CA MET A 756 -28.22 -3.50 -3.33
C MET A 756 -28.11 -3.51 -4.86
N THR A 757 -27.59 -2.41 -5.42
CA THR A 757 -27.33 -2.27 -6.86
C THR A 757 -25.83 -2.40 -7.13
N VAL A 758 -25.44 -3.33 -8.00
CA VAL A 758 -24.06 -3.48 -8.46
C VAL A 758 -23.88 -2.82 -9.82
N ILE A 759 -22.87 -1.95 -9.96
CA ILE A 759 -22.47 -1.36 -11.23
C ILE A 759 -21.22 -2.11 -11.71
N SER A 760 -21.33 -2.80 -12.83
CA SER A 760 -20.23 -3.58 -13.43
C SER A 760 -19.95 -3.19 -14.88
N GLY A 761 -19.00 -3.86 -15.52
CA GLY A 761 -18.58 -3.60 -16.90
C GLY A 761 -17.08 -3.36 -17.07
N VAL A 762 -16.61 -3.25 -18.30
CA VAL A 762 -15.16 -3.16 -18.64
C VAL A 762 -14.44 -1.96 -17.99
N SER A 763 -13.15 -2.05 -17.72
CA SER A 763 -12.40 -0.93 -17.12
C SER A 763 -12.46 0.31 -18.03
N GLY A 764 -12.71 1.49 -17.47
CA GLY A 764 -12.89 2.73 -18.25
C GLY A 764 -14.26 2.90 -18.93
N SER A 765 -15.26 2.04 -18.67
CA SER A 765 -16.59 2.12 -19.28
C SER A 765 -17.52 3.20 -18.70
N GLY A 766 -17.15 3.87 -17.61
CA GLY A 766 -17.96 4.94 -16.98
C GLY A 766 -18.62 4.58 -15.63
N LYS A 767 -18.30 3.41 -15.04
CA LYS A 767 -18.88 2.96 -13.75
C LYS A 767 -18.64 3.93 -12.60
N SER A 768 -17.36 4.24 -12.32
CA SER A 768 -16.97 5.16 -11.25
C SER A 768 -17.46 6.58 -11.52
N THR A 769 -17.57 6.97 -12.79
CA THR A 769 -18.16 8.25 -13.19
C THR A 769 -19.65 8.35 -12.87
N LEU A 770 -20.42 7.28 -13.07
CA LEU A 770 -21.82 7.25 -12.63
C LEU A 770 -21.89 7.28 -11.10
N ALA A 771 -21.16 6.41 -10.42
CA ALA A 771 -21.24 6.25 -8.97
C ALA A 771 -20.74 7.49 -8.20
N PHE A 772 -19.52 7.92 -8.47
CA PHE A 772 -18.82 8.94 -7.68
C PHE A 772 -18.94 10.34 -8.30
N ASP A 773 -18.62 10.49 -9.58
CA ASP A 773 -18.59 11.82 -10.21
C ASP A 773 -19.99 12.37 -10.50
N THR A 774 -21.01 11.50 -10.51
CA THR A 774 -22.42 11.87 -10.77
C THR A 774 -23.28 11.72 -9.52
N ILE A 775 -23.54 10.49 -9.06
CA ILE A 775 -24.51 10.25 -7.97
C ILE A 775 -23.99 10.80 -6.64
N TYR A 776 -22.77 10.45 -6.25
CA TYR A 776 -22.18 10.95 -5.00
C TYR A 776 -22.00 12.47 -5.03
N ALA A 777 -21.42 13.02 -6.11
CA ALA A 777 -21.19 14.45 -6.25
C ALA A 777 -22.50 15.27 -6.19
N GLU A 778 -23.55 14.84 -6.89
CA GLU A 778 -24.86 15.49 -6.85
C GLU A 778 -25.53 15.34 -5.48
N GLY A 779 -25.40 14.17 -4.83
CA GLY A 779 -25.87 13.95 -3.46
C GLY A 779 -25.19 14.89 -2.47
N GLN A 780 -23.87 15.03 -2.55
CA GLN A 780 -23.09 15.94 -1.72
C GLN A 780 -23.49 17.39 -1.98
N ARG A 781 -23.67 17.80 -3.23
CA ARG A 781 -24.12 19.14 -3.60
C ARG A 781 -25.48 19.46 -2.98
N ARG A 782 -26.47 18.58 -3.16
CA ARG A 782 -27.81 18.76 -2.59
C ARG A 782 -27.81 18.78 -1.07
N TYR A 783 -26.95 17.98 -0.43
CA TYR A 783 -26.77 18.00 1.01
C TYR A 783 -26.25 19.37 1.48
N VAL A 784 -25.21 19.91 0.84
CA VAL A 784 -24.69 21.26 1.16
C VAL A 784 -25.73 22.34 0.89
N GLU A 785 -26.48 22.25 -0.21
CA GLU A 785 -27.59 23.15 -0.51
C GLU A 785 -28.70 23.08 0.56
N SER A 786 -28.93 21.93 1.19
CA SER A 786 -29.92 21.78 2.27
C SER A 786 -29.49 22.38 3.62
N LEU A 787 -28.18 22.58 3.81
CA LEU A 787 -27.60 23.24 4.98
C LEU A 787 -27.50 24.76 4.81
N SER A 788 -27.71 25.26 3.59
CA SER A 788 -27.73 26.68 3.22
C SER A 788 -29.15 27.22 3.23
#